data_AF-A0A1I3CZX3-F1
#
_entry.id   AF-A0A1I3CZX3-F1
#
_cell.length_a   1.000
_cell.length_b   1.000
_cell.length_c   1.000
_cell.angle_alpha   90.00
_cell.angle_beta   90.00
_cell.angle_gamma   90.00
#
_symmetry.space_group_name_H-M   'P 1'
#
loop_
_entity.id
_entity.type
_entity.pdbx_description
1 polymer ?
#
loop_
_entity_poly.entity_id
_entity_poly.type
_entity_poly.pdbx_seq_one_letter_code
_entity_poly.pdbx_strand_id
1 'polypeptide(L)'
;MSTDDQTNTCSFHMSGALPAGGDHLGGTFGQSPTLDSWYPQRLRVELLHRNGVDADPLGADFDYAAAFATIDLTTLKSDIKRLLTTSVDWWPADYGNYGPQMIRMAWHAAGTYRIADGRGGAGTAMQRFAPIGSWWDNGNTDKSRRLLQPIKHQYGNALSWADLMVLTGNCSLELMGLPTYGFGGGRLDAWEPDDGTWWGPEVWDPHAVASPDEMVSRDERWHGQNGDAGYDLQSPLAASHQALIYVNPEGPYSNGDPLGSARDIRITFTRMAMNDEETVALIAGGHAFGKSHGQVPASDIGPSPEKAPIESMGLGWHNPVGTGSAEHTSTNGIEGSWTPNPTQWDNTYLENLFAYDYEQTKSPAGALQWTPTDSEAPKTPDAHVPGQMNPLMMMTSDIALKVDPEYRAICERFLADFDLFTLAFSKAWYKLTHRDMGPKHRYLGPEVTIADDLLWQDPLPDAAGYSLDEADVAALKEAVLATGLSVSDLVYTAFSAASTYRDSDKRGGANGARLALSPQKDWAVNRRTVPVLDALRNVQAAFTATSGGREVSLADLIVLAGSAAVEQAARAAGSDASVPFTPGRVDTTQELTDIEMFEWLRPIADGFRNFVSERFEEFAPGVAPEAAFLDKANLFTLTAPEWTVLHAGLRVLGSNWDGSDVGVLTDHVGALTTDFLVNLTDTDLIWTKDDETAMTFTGRVQATGEARWRASRNDLVFGSNAQLRSIADAYAGSDGQERFVREFIRVWSKVMMLDRYDVNGHKRYGAMAA
;
A
#
# COMPACT_ATOMS: atom_id res chain seq x y z
N MET A 1 -9.92 66.86 -24.93
CA MET A 1 -10.68 65.81 -24.22
C MET A 1 -10.24 64.49 -24.80
N SER A 2 -9.29 63.81 -24.15
CA SER A 2 -8.91 62.43 -24.49
C SER A 2 -9.95 61.53 -23.85
N THR A 3 -11.05 61.29 -24.57
CA THR A 3 -12.07 60.32 -24.15
C THR A 3 -11.58 58.93 -24.53
N ASP A 4 -11.16 58.21 -23.50
CA ASP A 4 -11.08 56.75 -23.30
C ASP A 4 -11.81 55.90 -24.36
N ASP A 5 -11.30 54.75 -24.77
CA ASP A 5 -11.36 53.59 -23.88
C ASP A 5 -10.36 52.48 -24.27
N GLN A 6 -9.65 51.94 -23.28
CA GLN A 6 -8.68 50.85 -23.39
C GLN A 6 -9.33 49.48 -23.62
N THR A 7 -10.61 49.44 -23.99
CA THR A 7 -11.44 48.24 -24.10
C THR A 7 -12.05 48.05 -25.49
N ASN A 8 -11.35 48.38 -26.59
CA ASN A 8 -11.85 48.03 -27.93
C ASN A 8 -12.02 46.50 -28.07
N THR A 9 -13.25 46.02 -27.86
CA THR A 9 -13.68 44.61 -27.91
C THR A 9 -14.21 44.21 -29.30
N CYS A 10 -13.94 44.97 -30.36
CA CYS A 10 -14.31 44.57 -31.72
C CYS A 10 -13.58 43.27 -32.10
N SER A 11 -14.24 42.14 -31.85
CA SER A 11 -13.75 40.81 -32.24
C SER A 11 -14.12 40.52 -33.69
N PHE A 12 -13.21 39.83 -34.39
CA PHE A 12 -13.51 39.24 -35.69
C PHE A 12 -14.59 38.18 -35.52
N HIS A 13 -15.71 38.30 -36.25
CA HIS A 13 -16.76 37.30 -36.22
C HIS A 13 -16.24 35.99 -36.81
N MET A 14 -15.96 35.01 -35.96
CA MET A 14 -15.60 33.67 -36.39
C MET A 14 -16.82 32.98 -37.00
N SER A 15 -16.70 32.54 -38.26
CA SER A 15 -17.72 31.72 -38.91
C SER A 15 -17.81 30.33 -38.29
N GLY A 16 -18.97 29.67 -38.40
CA GLY A 16 -19.20 28.31 -37.94
C GLY A 16 -20.46 28.21 -37.09
N ALA A 17 -20.95 26.98 -36.87
CA ALA A 17 -22.16 26.72 -36.09
C ALA A 17 -21.92 26.62 -34.58
N LEU A 18 -20.67 26.45 -34.14
CA LEU A 18 -20.35 26.40 -32.71
C LEU A 18 -20.29 27.81 -32.11
N PRO A 19 -20.88 28.04 -30.93
CA PRO A 19 -20.76 29.32 -30.21
C PRO A 19 -19.32 29.75 -29.91
N ALA A 20 -18.38 28.79 -29.86
CA ALA A 20 -16.95 29.03 -29.67
C ALA A 20 -16.21 29.38 -30.98
N GLY A 21 -16.91 29.46 -32.12
CA GLY A 21 -16.34 29.60 -33.46
C GLY A 21 -15.98 28.25 -34.10
N GLY A 22 -16.02 28.18 -35.43
CA GLY A 22 -15.83 26.93 -36.18
C GLY A 22 -17.00 25.95 -36.07
N ASP A 23 -16.79 24.72 -36.52
CA ASP A 23 -17.86 23.69 -36.58
C ASP A 23 -17.62 22.50 -35.64
N HIS A 24 -16.41 22.34 -35.07
CA HIS A 24 -16.01 21.16 -34.30
C HIS A 24 -15.30 21.54 -32.97
N LEU A 25 -15.60 20.82 -31.88
CA LEU A 25 -14.88 20.93 -30.61
C LEU A 25 -13.83 19.82 -30.53
N GLY A 26 -12.55 20.18 -30.47
CA GLY A 26 -11.44 19.22 -30.59
C GLY A 26 -11.00 18.53 -29.29
N GLY A 27 -11.46 18.99 -28.12
CA GLY A 27 -11.13 18.33 -26.85
C GLY A 27 -11.74 18.99 -25.61
N THR A 28 -11.53 18.35 -24.45
CA THR A 28 -12.01 18.81 -23.13
C THR A 28 -10.89 18.70 -22.08
N PHE A 29 -11.10 19.28 -20.89
CA PHE A 29 -10.12 19.22 -19.79
C PHE A 29 -9.79 17.76 -19.43
N GLY A 30 -8.51 17.42 -19.42
CA GLY A 30 -8.03 16.06 -19.11
C GLY A 30 -8.01 15.09 -20.30
N GLN A 31 -8.53 15.47 -21.47
CA GLN A 31 -8.48 14.62 -22.66
C GLN A 31 -7.05 14.53 -23.21
N SER A 32 -6.60 13.30 -23.51
CA SER A 32 -5.30 13.06 -24.14
C SER A 32 -5.20 13.72 -25.54
N PRO A 33 -3.99 14.16 -25.95
CA PRO A 33 -2.72 14.07 -25.21
C PRO A 33 -2.63 15.08 -24.06
N THR A 34 -2.16 14.63 -22.89
CA THR A 34 -1.90 15.48 -21.71
C THR A 34 -0.40 15.56 -21.43
N LEU A 35 0.01 16.19 -20.31
CA LEU A 35 1.42 16.42 -19.99
C LEU A 35 2.28 15.14 -20.01
N ASP A 36 1.72 14.02 -19.55
CA ASP A 36 2.40 12.72 -19.54
C ASP A 36 2.57 12.12 -20.94
N SER A 37 1.72 12.50 -21.90
CA SER A 37 1.87 12.10 -23.30
C SER A 37 3.08 12.77 -23.98
N TRP A 38 3.41 14.00 -23.57
CA TRP A 38 4.51 14.77 -24.16
C TRP A 38 5.85 14.53 -23.47
N TYR A 39 5.83 14.33 -22.15
CA TYR A 39 7.03 14.18 -21.32
C TYR A 39 6.94 12.95 -20.41
N PRO A 40 6.94 11.72 -20.96
CA PRO A 40 6.67 10.50 -20.20
C PRO A 40 7.74 10.18 -19.13
N GLN A 41 8.94 10.75 -19.25
CA GLN A 41 10.04 10.55 -18.29
C GLN A 41 10.10 11.65 -17.21
N ARG A 42 9.15 12.59 -17.18
CA ARG A 42 9.14 13.64 -16.16
C ARG A 42 8.83 13.04 -14.79
N LEU A 43 9.38 13.64 -13.73
CA LEU A 43 8.95 13.33 -12.38
C LEU A 43 7.54 13.91 -12.13
N ARG A 44 6.58 13.03 -11.79
CA ARG A 44 5.15 13.36 -11.57
C ARG A 44 4.89 13.82 -10.13
N VAL A 45 5.40 15.00 -9.79
CA VAL A 45 5.34 15.57 -8.43
C VAL A 45 3.90 15.77 -7.94
N GLU A 46 2.97 16.00 -8.86
CA GLU A 46 1.54 16.15 -8.57
C GLU A 46 0.88 14.88 -7.99
N LEU A 47 1.52 13.70 -8.06
CA LEU A 47 1.05 12.49 -7.37
C LEU A 47 0.99 12.66 -5.85
N LEU A 48 1.77 13.58 -5.28
CA LEU A 48 1.74 13.90 -3.84
C LEU A 48 0.47 14.65 -3.40
N HIS A 49 -0.42 15.01 -4.33
CA HIS A 49 -1.67 15.70 -4.07
C HIS A 49 -2.90 14.82 -4.32
N ARG A 50 -2.68 13.54 -4.67
CA ARG A 50 -3.73 12.55 -4.90
C ARG A 50 -4.26 11.96 -3.61
N ASN A 51 -5.52 11.59 -3.63
CA ASN A 51 -6.32 11.12 -2.53
C ASN A 51 -6.05 11.98 -1.28
N GLY A 52 -6.15 13.30 -1.45
CA GLY A 52 -5.97 14.30 -0.39
C GLY A 52 -7.26 14.59 0.39
N VAL A 53 -7.18 15.45 1.40
CA VAL A 53 -8.35 15.91 2.18
C VAL A 53 -9.38 16.61 1.29
N ASP A 54 -8.93 17.32 0.24
CA ASP A 54 -9.82 18.01 -0.70
C ASP A 54 -10.68 17.06 -1.54
N ALA A 55 -10.26 15.81 -1.70
CA ALA A 55 -11.04 14.75 -2.36
C ALA A 55 -11.99 14.03 -1.39
N ASP A 56 -11.88 14.28 -0.08
CA ASP A 56 -12.70 13.65 0.95
C ASP A 56 -14.05 14.37 1.13
N PRO A 57 -15.20 13.75 0.80
CA PRO A 57 -16.50 14.35 1.05
C PRO A 57 -16.87 14.41 2.54
N LEU A 58 -16.13 13.72 3.43
CA LEU A 58 -16.37 13.71 4.87
C LEU A 58 -15.60 14.82 5.61
N GLY A 59 -14.53 15.33 4.99
CA GLY A 59 -13.68 16.39 5.53
C GLY A 59 -12.76 15.94 6.67
N ALA A 60 -11.79 16.79 7.02
CA ALA A 60 -10.74 16.49 8.01
C ALA A 60 -11.24 16.26 9.45
N ASP A 61 -12.42 16.79 9.78
CA ASP A 61 -13.01 16.69 11.13
C ASP A 61 -13.77 15.37 11.36
N PHE A 62 -14.01 14.58 10.32
CA PHE A 62 -14.71 13.31 10.44
C PHE A 62 -13.86 12.28 11.20
N ASP A 63 -14.39 11.80 12.31
CA ASP A 63 -13.78 10.76 13.15
C ASP A 63 -14.43 9.41 12.86
N TYR A 64 -13.77 8.59 12.05
CA TYR A 64 -14.31 7.30 11.66
C TYR A 64 -14.45 6.34 12.85
N ALA A 65 -13.55 6.41 13.84
CA ALA A 65 -13.65 5.54 15.00
C ALA A 65 -14.88 5.86 15.84
N ALA A 66 -15.13 7.15 16.07
CA ALA A 66 -16.34 7.60 16.75
C ALA A 66 -17.61 7.21 15.98
N ALA A 67 -17.59 7.33 14.64
CA ALA A 67 -18.72 6.94 13.81
C ALA A 67 -18.96 5.41 13.83
N PHE A 68 -17.92 4.60 13.63
CA PHE A 68 -17.99 3.14 13.66
C PHE A 68 -18.47 2.61 15.02
N ALA A 69 -18.06 3.23 16.12
CA ALA A 69 -18.49 2.86 17.47
C ALA A 69 -20.02 3.01 17.69
N THR A 70 -20.73 3.72 16.83
CA THR A 70 -22.21 3.82 16.88
C THR A 70 -22.93 2.61 16.29
N ILE A 71 -22.22 1.74 15.57
CA ILE A 71 -22.79 0.56 14.92
C ILE A 71 -22.97 -0.57 15.95
N ASP A 72 -24.19 -1.12 16.02
CA ASP A 72 -24.40 -2.43 16.61
C ASP A 72 -23.87 -3.51 15.64
N LEU A 73 -22.68 -4.03 15.92
CA LEU A 73 -22.01 -5.00 15.08
C LEU A 73 -22.82 -6.31 14.94
N THR A 74 -23.56 -6.72 15.98
CA THR A 74 -24.38 -7.93 15.90
C THR A 74 -25.54 -7.74 14.92
N THR A 75 -26.18 -6.58 14.96
CA THR A 75 -27.24 -6.23 14.00
C THR A 75 -26.70 -6.12 12.58
N LEU A 76 -25.55 -5.45 12.38
CA LEU A 76 -24.89 -5.36 11.06
C LEU A 76 -24.56 -6.75 10.49
N LYS A 77 -23.95 -7.63 11.28
CA LYS A 77 -23.63 -9.00 10.85
C LYS A 77 -24.91 -9.79 10.53
N SER A 78 -26.00 -9.58 11.25
CA SER A 78 -27.30 -10.20 10.95
C SER A 78 -27.86 -9.74 9.60
N ASP A 79 -27.80 -8.45 9.30
CA ASP A 79 -28.25 -7.91 8.03
C ASP A 79 -27.41 -8.43 6.85
N ILE A 80 -26.09 -8.50 7.03
CA ILE A 80 -25.18 -9.11 6.05
C ILE A 80 -25.55 -10.58 5.82
N LYS A 81 -25.69 -11.39 6.88
CA LYS A 81 -26.05 -12.82 6.74
C LYS A 81 -27.41 -13.04 6.08
N ARG A 82 -28.37 -12.13 6.30
CA ARG A 82 -29.65 -12.14 5.58
C ARG A 82 -29.45 -11.87 4.10
N LEU A 83 -28.66 -10.86 3.74
CA LEU A 83 -28.33 -10.55 2.35
C LEU A 83 -27.68 -11.75 1.66
N LEU A 84 -26.74 -12.42 2.32
CA LEU A 84 -26.03 -13.58 1.77
C LEU A 84 -26.97 -14.71 1.31
N THR A 85 -28.16 -14.81 1.90
CA THR A 85 -29.17 -15.85 1.58
C THR A 85 -30.43 -15.29 0.92
N THR A 86 -30.40 -14.03 0.49
CA THR A 86 -31.51 -13.37 -0.22
C THR A 86 -31.10 -13.09 -1.66
N SER A 87 -31.36 -14.05 -2.56
CA SER A 87 -30.99 -13.92 -3.97
C SER A 87 -31.78 -12.82 -4.68
N VAL A 88 -31.13 -12.15 -5.64
CA VAL A 88 -31.74 -11.13 -6.52
C VAL A 88 -31.72 -11.58 -7.97
N ASP A 89 -32.76 -11.24 -8.72
CA ASP A 89 -32.97 -11.74 -10.09
C ASP A 89 -31.89 -11.33 -11.09
N TRP A 90 -31.26 -10.15 -10.90
CA TRP A 90 -30.23 -9.64 -11.82
C TRP A 90 -28.86 -10.27 -11.61
N TRP A 91 -28.67 -10.99 -10.50
CA TRP A 91 -27.46 -11.77 -10.23
C TRP A 91 -27.77 -12.92 -9.28
N PRO A 92 -28.42 -14.00 -9.73
CA PRO A 92 -28.88 -15.07 -8.86
C PRO A 92 -27.74 -15.71 -8.05
N ALA A 93 -28.01 -16.09 -6.81
CA ALA A 93 -27.01 -16.65 -5.90
C ALA A 93 -26.78 -18.12 -6.22
N ASP A 94 -25.55 -18.50 -6.50
CA ASP A 94 -25.20 -19.92 -6.60
C ASP A 94 -25.59 -20.64 -5.32
N TYR A 95 -26.28 -21.78 -5.46
CA TYR A 95 -26.74 -22.60 -4.32
C TYR A 95 -27.63 -21.83 -3.33
N GLY A 96 -28.23 -20.70 -3.75
CA GLY A 96 -28.99 -19.82 -2.89
C GLY A 96 -28.14 -19.06 -1.84
N ASN A 97 -26.82 -18.99 -2.01
CA ASN A 97 -25.91 -18.38 -1.03
C ASN A 97 -24.76 -17.60 -1.71
N TYR A 98 -24.71 -16.28 -1.51
CA TYR A 98 -23.62 -15.43 -2.01
C TYR A 98 -22.31 -15.56 -1.21
N GLY A 99 -22.29 -16.33 -0.13
CA GLY A 99 -21.14 -16.49 0.76
C GLY A 99 -19.81 -16.72 0.03
N PRO A 100 -19.70 -17.73 -0.86
CA PRO A 100 -18.46 -17.97 -1.60
C PRO A 100 -18.03 -16.79 -2.48
N GLN A 101 -18.98 -16.12 -3.15
CA GLN A 101 -18.69 -14.93 -3.96
C GLN A 101 -18.17 -13.77 -3.11
N MET A 102 -18.68 -13.61 -1.88
CA MET A 102 -18.25 -12.57 -0.95
C MET A 102 -16.91 -12.89 -0.26
N ILE A 103 -16.59 -14.17 -0.03
CA ILE A 103 -15.25 -14.61 0.36
C ILE A 103 -14.25 -14.23 -0.72
N ARG A 104 -14.53 -14.55 -2.00
CA ARG A 104 -13.69 -14.15 -3.12
C ARG A 104 -13.51 -12.62 -3.18
N MET A 105 -14.58 -11.84 -3.02
CA MET A 105 -14.47 -10.38 -3.02
C MET A 105 -13.51 -9.87 -1.92
N ALA A 106 -13.64 -10.37 -0.69
CA ALA A 106 -12.77 -9.99 0.42
C ALA A 106 -11.32 -10.49 0.24
N TRP A 107 -11.13 -11.73 -0.24
CA TRP A 107 -9.84 -12.29 -0.64
C TRP A 107 -9.15 -11.39 -1.67
N HIS A 108 -9.84 -11.01 -2.75
CA HIS A 108 -9.29 -10.18 -3.81
C HIS A 108 -9.03 -8.75 -3.37
N ALA A 109 -9.85 -8.21 -2.45
CA ALA A 109 -9.62 -6.87 -1.91
C ALA A 109 -8.33 -6.85 -1.10
N ALA A 110 -8.13 -7.82 -0.21
CA ALA A 110 -6.91 -7.93 0.60
C ALA A 110 -5.70 -8.44 -0.20
N GLY A 111 -5.95 -9.23 -1.24
CA GLY A 111 -4.96 -10.00 -1.99
C GLY A 111 -4.08 -9.19 -2.95
N THR A 112 -4.24 -7.87 -3.06
CA THR A 112 -3.33 -7.05 -3.89
C THR A 112 -2.10 -6.55 -3.14
N TYR A 113 -2.05 -6.77 -1.82
CA TYR A 113 -0.97 -6.30 -0.94
C TYR A 113 0.41 -6.84 -1.34
N ARG A 114 1.45 -6.03 -1.16
CA ARG A 114 2.84 -6.44 -1.40
C ARG A 114 3.72 -6.00 -0.25
N ILE A 115 4.47 -6.92 0.35
CA ILE A 115 5.30 -6.62 1.52
C ILE A 115 6.45 -5.65 1.21
N ALA A 116 6.91 -5.63 -0.05
CA ALA A 116 8.05 -4.82 -0.49
C ALA A 116 7.82 -3.32 -0.29
N ASP A 117 6.62 -2.81 -0.58
CA ASP A 117 6.28 -1.39 -0.41
C ASP A 117 4.99 -1.13 0.38
N GLY A 118 4.34 -2.20 0.85
CA GLY A 118 3.12 -2.17 1.66
C GLY A 118 1.87 -1.78 0.89
N ARG A 119 1.96 -1.50 -0.41
CA ARG A 119 0.83 -1.02 -1.24
C ARG A 119 -0.13 -2.14 -1.59
N GLY A 120 -1.35 -1.75 -1.98
CA GLY A 120 -2.46 -2.67 -2.18
C GLY A 120 -3.04 -3.14 -0.85
N GLY A 121 -3.89 -4.15 -0.91
CA GLY A 121 -4.65 -4.62 0.24
C GLY A 121 -6.05 -3.99 0.34
N ALA A 122 -6.73 -4.29 1.45
CA ALA A 122 -8.12 -3.94 1.67
C ALA A 122 -8.29 -2.60 2.41
N GLY A 123 -7.21 -2.02 2.94
CA GLY A 123 -7.19 -0.94 3.91
C GLY A 123 -7.84 0.38 3.45
N THR A 124 -8.00 0.57 2.14
CA THR A 124 -8.50 1.79 1.51
C THR A 124 -9.66 1.54 0.53
N ALA A 125 -10.10 0.29 0.38
CA ALA A 125 -11.14 -0.14 -0.56
C ALA A 125 -10.86 0.13 -2.05
N MET A 126 -9.60 0.04 -2.49
CA MET A 126 -9.23 0.32 -3.89
C MET A 126 -9.85 -0.63 -4.92
N GLN A 127 -10.39 -1.78 -4.51
CA GLN A 127 -11.20 -2.64 -5.40
C GLN A 127 -12.43 -1.92 -5.99
N ARG A 128 -12.85 -0.77 -5.41
CA ARG A 128 -13.91 0.09 -5.97
C ARG A 128 -13.47 0.93 -7.17
N PHE A 129 -12.17 1.08 -7.41
CA PHE A 129 -11.62 2.00 -8.39
C PHE A 129 -10.74 1.29 -9.41
N ALA A 130 -10.44 1.99 -10.52
CA ALA A 130 -9.40 1.59 -11.45
C ALA A 130 -8.01 1.63 -10.80
N PRO A 131 -7.06 0.78 -11.26
CA PRO A 131 -7.28 -0.29 -12.23
C PRO A 131 -7.86 -1.57 -11.61
N ILE A 132 -7.74 -1.74 -10.28
CA ILE A 132 -8.02 -2.98 -9.56
C ILE A 132 -9.44 -3.47 -9.80
N GLY A 133 -10.44 -2.61 -9.68
CA GLY A 133 -11.85 -2.95 -9.87
C GLY A 133 -12.22 -3.40 -11.29
N SER A 134 -11.32 -3.24 -12.27
CA SER A 134 -11.50 -3.65 -13.67
C SER A 134 -10.48 -4.69 -14.15
N TRP A 135 -9.63 -5.23 -13.25
CA TRP A 135 -8.78 -6.36 -13.59
C TRP A 135 -9.60 -7.61 -13.94
N TRP A 136 -9.06 -8.43 -14.84
CA TRP A 136 -9.66 -9.69 -15.27
C TRP A 136 -10.00 -10.58 -14.06
N ASP A 137 -9.06 -10.74 -13.14
CA ASP A 137 -9.26 -11.58 -11.95
C ASP A 137 -10.29 -10.99 -10.97
N ASN A 138 -10.65 -9.70 -11.10
CA ASN A 138 -11.74 -9.07 -10.38
C ASN A 138 -13.08 -9.12 -11.12
N GLY A 139 -13.18 -9.91 -12.20
CA GLY A 139 -14.42 -10.18 -12.92
C GLY A 139 -15.59 -10.47 -11.99
N ASN A 140 -16.70 -9.78 -12.21
CA ASN A 140 -17.94 -9.87 -11.44
C ASN A 140 -17.88 -9.47 -9.95
N THR A 141 -16.75 -8.95 -9.44
CA THR A 141 -16.70 -8.36 -8.10
C THR A 141 -17.48 -7.03 -8.01
N ASP A 142 -17.72 -6.37 -9.14
CA ASP A 142 -18.66 -5.24 -9.26
C ASP A 142 -20.08 -5.63 -8.85
N LYS A 143 -20.52 -6.86 -9.18
CA LYS A 143 -21.80 -7.43 -8.75
C LYS A 143 -21.81 -7.62 -7.23
N SER A 144 -20.72 -8.16 -6.66
CA SER A 144 -20.56 -8.32 -5.20
C SER A 144 -20.71 -6.99 -4.47
N ARG A 145 -19.99 -5.95 -4.93
CA ARG A 145 -20.05 -4.61 -4.33
C ARG A 145 -21.43 -3.97 -4.50
N ARG A 146 -22.08 -4.16 -5.65
CA ARG A 146 -23.45 -3.68 -5.89
C ARG A 146 -24.48 -4.33 -4.98
N LEU A 147 -24.36 -5.63 -4.72
CA LEU A 147 -25.22 -6.35 -3.76
C LEU A 147 -25.15 -5.73 -2.36
N LEU A 148 -23.96 -5.28 -1.92
CA LEU A 148 -23.74 -4.68 -0.60
C LEU A 148 -24.21 -3.23 -0.46
N GLN A 149 -24.60 -2.57 -1.56
CA GLN A 149 -24.99 -1.16 -1.56
C GLN A 149 -26.16 -0.83 -0.62
N PRO A 150 -27.23 -1.65 -0.49
CA PRO A 150 -28.28 -1.43 0.50
C PRO A 150 -27.76 -1.41 1.94
N ILE A 151 -26.81 -2.29 2.29
CA ILE A 151 -26.17 -2.29 3.62
C ILE A 151 -25.36 -1.00 3.80
N LYS A 152 -24.54 -0.62 2.81
CA LYS A 152 -23.79 0.65 2.88
C LYS A 152 -24.72 1.86 3.06
N HIS A 153 -25.86 1.90 2.36
CA HIS A 153 -26.84 2.98 2.50
C HIS A 153 -27.49 3.01 3.89
N GLN A 154 -27.78 1.84 4.47
CA GLN A 154 -28.39 1.73 5.80
C GLN A 154 -27.46 2.23 6.91
N TYR A 155 -26.15 1.91 6.85
CA TYR A 155 -25.19 2.25 7.89
C TYR A 155 -24.38 3.54 7.60
N GLY A 156 -24.50 4.09 6.38
CA GLY A 156 -23.91 5.38 6.02
C GLY A 156 -22.40 5.42 6.20
N ASN A 157 -21.87 6.59 6.58
CA ASN A 157 -20.43 6.80 6.72
C ASN A 157 -19.82 6.21 8.00
N ALA A 158 -20.66 5.73 8.93
CA ALA A 158 -20.19 4.96 10.08
C ALA A 158 -19.60 3.60 9.68
N LEU A 159 -19.92 3.11 8.48
CA LEU A 159 -19.39 1.88 7.90
C LEU A 159 -18.66 2.22 6.60
N SER A 160 -17.33 2.14 6.59
CA SER A 160 -16.54 2.28 5.37
C SER A 160 -16.79 1.10 4.43
N TRP A 161 -16.59 1.31 3.12
CA TRP A 161 -16.60 0.20 2.16
C TRP A 161 -15.47 -0.79 2.44
N ALA A 162 -14.31 -0.30 2.88
CA ALA A 162 -13.17 -1.14 3.24
C ALA A 162 -13.54 -2.14 4.34
N ASP A 163 -14.14 -1.68 5.43
CA ASP A 163 -14.60 -2.56 6.51
C ASP A 163 -15.77 -3.44 6.09
N LEU A 164 -16.72 -2.92 5.30
CA LEU A 164 -17.87 -3.70 4.82
C LEU A 164 -17.44 -4.87 3.92
N MET A 165 -16.47 -4.68 3.03
CA MET A 165 -16.00 -5.75 2.16
C MET A 165 -15.37 -6.90 2.97
N VAL A 166 -14.49 -6.57 3.93
CA VAL A 166 -13.84 -7.57 4.79
C VAL A 166 -14.86 -8.24 5.71
N LEU A 167 -15.70 -7.47 6.39
CA LEU A 167 -16.72 -8.00 7.31
C LEU A 167 -17.70 -8.94 6.61
N THR A 168 -18.05 -8.65 5.34
CA THR A 168 -18.91 -9.53 4.56
C THR A 168 -18.23 -10.86 4.26
N GLY A 169 -16.93 -10.87 3.95
CA GLY A 169 -16.13 -12.08 3.83
C GLY A 169 -16.14 -12.91 5.13
N ASN A 170 -15.89 -12.28 6.28
CA ASN A 170 -15.97 -12.93 7.60
C ASN A 170 -17.37 -13.51 7.87
N CYS A 171 -18.43 -12.73 7.66
CA CYS A 171 -19.81 -13.19 7.85
C CYS A 171 -20.17 -14.38 6.96
N SER A 172 -19.59 -14.44 5.76
CA SER A 172 -19.78 -15.54 4.82
C SER A 172 -19.15 -16.83 5.33
N LEU A 173 -17.92 -16.75 5.83
CA LEU A 173 -17.23 -17.88 6.48
C LEU A 173 -18.00 -18.39 7.70
N GLU A 174 -18.42 -17.48 8.58
CA GLU A 174 -19.23 -17.83 9.77
C GLU A 174 -20.57 -18.47 9.41
N LEU A 175 -21.26 -17.93 8.40
CA LEU A 175 -22.56 -18.45 7.96
C LEU A 175 -22.45 -19.89 7.43
N MET A 176 -21.33 -20.21 6.78
CA MET A 176 -21.05 -21.53 6.22
C MET A 176 -20.35 -22.47 7.21
N GLY A 177 -20.15 -22.05 8.46
CA GLY A 177 -19.71 -22.91 9.57
C GLY A 177 -18.24 -22.83 9.95
N LEU A 178 -17.45 -21.93 9.35
CA LEU A 178 -16.06 -21.68 9.79
C LEU A 178 -16.04 -20.77 11.02
N PRO A 179 -15.39 -21.15 12.12
CA PRO A 179 -15.09 -20.23 13.22
C PRO A 179 -13.93 -19.29 12.85
N THR A 180 -14.24 -18.01 12.59
CA THR A 180 -13.24 -16.98 12.30
C THR A 180 -12.48 -16.53 13.55
N TYR A 181 -11.21 -16.17 13.39
CA TYR A 181 -10.32 -15.81 14.50
C TYR A 181 -10.69 -14.48 15.16
N GLY A 182 -11.27 -13.56 14.39
CA GLY A 182 -11.73 -12.26 14.85
C GLY A 182 -12.01 -11.31 13.68
N PHE A 183 -12.39 -10.08 14.00
CA PHE A 183 -12.57 -8.98 13.05
C PHE A 183 -12.24 -7.64 13.72
N GLY A 184 -11.44 -6.81 13.04
CA GLY A 184 -11.23 -5.40 13.39
C GLY A 184 -11.65 -4.46 12.26
N GLY A 185 -12.52 -3.51 12.59
CA GLY A 185 -12.79 -2.34 11.75
C GLY A 185 -11.73 -1.25 11.92
N GLY A 186 -11.87 -0.13 11.22
CA GLY A 186 -10.97 1.04 11.31
C GLY A 186 -10.33 1.45 9.99
N ARG A 187 -10.75 0.86 8.87
CA ARG A 187 -10.24 1.20 7.54
C ARG A 187 -10.93 2.46 7.00
N LEU A 188 -10.13 3.41 6.51
CA LEU A 188 -10.61 4.66 5.93
C LEU A 188 -10.77 4.49 4.41
N ASP A 189 -11.93 4.87 3.86
CA ASP A 189 -12.17 4.78 2.42
C ASP A 189 -11.29 5.77 1.64
N ALA A 190 -10.66 5.31 0.55
CA ALA A 190 -10.15 6.18 -0.49
C ALA A 190 -11.29 6.78 -1.33
N TRP A 191 -11.00 7.93 -1.94
CA TRP A 191 -11.96 8.70 -2.73
C TRP A 191 -11.52 8.98 -4.17
N GLU A 192 -10.27 8.66 -4.50
CA GLU A 192 -9.73 8.76 -5.86
C GLU A 192 -9.14 7.41 -6.31
N PRO A 193 -9.12 7.11 -7.62
CA PRO A 193 -8.44 5.94 -8.17
C PRO A 193 -6.94 5.94 -7.92
N ASP A 194 -6.33 4.75 -8.04
CA ASP A 194 -4.87 4.59 -7.95
C ASP A 194 -4.22 4.90 -9.31
N ASP A 195 -3.63 6.09 -9.43
CA ASP A 195 -2.87 6.53 -10.61
C ASP A 195 -1.35 6.58 -10.39
N GLY A 196 -0.87 6.00 -9.28
CA GLY A 196 0.50 6.12 -8.80
C GLY A 196 1.23 4.79 -8.53
N THR A 197 0.52 3.72 -8.16
CA THR A 197 1.17 2.43 -7.86
C THR A 197 1.71 1.75 -9.12
N TRP A 198 2.95 1.29 -9.04
CA TRP A 198 3.56 0.50 -10.10
C TRP A 198 3.13 -0.98 -10.00
N TRP A 199 2.10 -1.33 -10.77
CA TRP A 199 1.49 -2.67 -10.83
C TRP A 199 2.19 -3.63 -11.81
N GLY A 200 3.11 -3.14 -12.63
CA GLY A 200 3.88 -3.92 -13.58
C GLY A 200 4.37 -3.08 -14.75
N PRO A 201 5.32 -3.60 -15.52
CA PRO A 201 5.80 -2.97 -16.74
C PRO A 201 4.80 -3.06 -17.90
N GLU A 202 3.89 -4.02 -17.89
CA GLU A 202 3.03 -4.31 -19.04
C GLU A 202 1.97 -3.23 -19.27
N VAL A 203 1.94 -2.69 -20.50
CA VAL A 203 0.93 -1.72 -20.93
C VAL A 203 0.18 -2.29 -22.14
N TRP A 204 -1.09 -2.67 -21.94
CA TRP A 204 -1.98 -3.07 -23.03
C TRP A 204 -2.61 -1.85 -23.71
N ASP A 205 -2.85 -1.92 -25.03
CA ASP A 205 -3.55 -0.87 -25.77
C ASP A 205 -5.07 -1.03 -25.59
N PRO A 206 -5.76 -0.10 -24.88
CA PRO A 206 -7.18 -0.23 -24.63
C PRO A 206 -8.07 -0.20 -25.89
N HIS A 207 -7.55 0.28 -27.01
CA HIS A 207 -8.24 0.32 -28.29
C HIS A 207 -8.00 -0.94 -29.14
N ALA A 208 -7.04 -1.79 -28.78
CA ALA A 208 -6.68 -2.99 -29.52
C ALA A 208 -7.08 -4.30 -28.82
N VAL A 209 -7.48 -4.27 -27.54
CA VAL A 209 -7.97 -5.45 -26.81
C VAL A 209 -9.24 -6.00 -27.46
N ALA A 210 -9.15 -7.20 -28.04
CA ALA A 210 -10.28 -7.89 -28.67
C ALA A 210 -11.09 -8.74 -27.69
N SER A 211 -10.48 -9.16 -26.57
CA SER A 211 -11.10 -9.95 -25.52
C SER A 211 -10.56 -9.54 -24.13
N PRO A 212 -11.37 -9.46 -23.06
CA PRO A 212 -10.92 -8.92 -21.78
C PRO A 212 -9.78 -9.71 -21.10
N ASP A 213 -9.61 -11.00 -21.43
CA ASP A 213 -8.51 -11.83 -20.94
C ASP A 213 -7.15 -11.48 -21.55
N GLU A 214 -7.10 -10.75 -22.68
CA GLU A 214 -5.84 -10.21 -23.24
C GLU A 214 -5.18 -9.17 -22.33
N MET A 215 -5.88 -8.70 -21.28
CA MET A 215 -5.31 -7.87 -20.22
C MET A 215 -4.36 -8.65 -19.29
N VAL A 216 -4.37 -9.98 -19.35
CA VAL A 216 -3.54 -10.87 -18.53
C VAL A 216 -2.24 -11.17 -19.25
N SER A 217 -1.14 -10.54 -18.80
CA SER A 217 0.17 -10.63 -19.44
C SER A 217 1.27 -11.02 -18.47
N ARG A 218 2.23 -11.83 -18.92
CA ARG A 218 3.32 -12.38 -18.09
C ARG A 218 4.71 -11.83 -18.38
N ASP A 219 5.01 -11.55 -19.64
CA ASP A 219 6.38 -11.76 -20.13
C ASP A 219 7.39 -10.71 -19.68
N GLU A 220 6.97 -9.48 -19.36
CA GLU A 220 7.90 -8.39 -19.04
C GLU A 220 8.37 -8.40 -17.58
N ARG A 221 7.59 -9.02 -16.67
CA ARG A 221 7.86 -9.01 -15.22
C ARG A 221 8.72 -10.16 -14.71
N TRP A 222 9.01 -11.17 -15.51
CA TRP A 222 9.79 -12.34 -15.09
C TRP A 222 11.18 -12.35 -15.72
N HIS A 223 12.18 -12.69 -14.93
CA HIS A 223 13.53 -13.01 -15.39
C HIS A 223 13.78 -14.52 -15.25
N GLY A 224 14.42 -15.12 -16.25
CA GLY A 224 14.64 -16.57 -16.32
C GLY A 224 13.38 -17.36 -16.72
N GLN A 225 13.50 -18.69 -16.82
CA GLN A 225 12.35 -19.58 -17.07
C GLN A 225 11.91 -20.26 -15.77
N ASN A 226 10.62 -20.57 -15.66
CA ASN A 226 10.11 -21.26 -14.47
C ASN A 226 10.88 -22.57 -14.22
N GLY A 227 11.46 -22.71 -13.02
CA GLY A 227 12.29 -23.84 -12.63
C GLY A 227 13.79 -23.62 -12.74
N ASP A 228 14.23 -22.53 -13.37
CA ASP A 228 15.65 -22.14 -13.42
C ASP A 228 16.11 -21.53 -12.08
N ALA A 229 17.42 -21.63 -11.79
CA ALA A 229 18.01 -21.04 -10.59
C ALA A 229 17.92 -19.50 -10.54
N GLY A 230 17.81 -18.84 -11.71
CA GLY A 230 17.64 -17.39 -11.84
C GLY A 230 16.21 -16.94 -12.07
N TYR A 231 15.23 -17.83 -11.81
CA TYR A 231 13.81 -17.52 -11.98
C TYR A 231 13.34 -16.53 -10.91
N ASP A 232 13.08 -15.28 -11.30
CA ASP A 232 12.73 -14.21 -10.38
C ASP A 232 11.62 -13.32 -10.95
N LEU A 233 10.71 -12.90 -10.07
CA LEU A 233 9.67 -11.92 -10.37
C LEU A 233 10.24 -10.52 -10.12
N GLN A 234 10.02 -9.55 -10.98
CA GLN A 234 10.53 -8.20 -10.75
C GLN A 234 9.93 -7.59 -9.47
N SER A 235 10.75 -7.17 -8.52
CA SER A 235 10.27 -6.43 -7.34
C SER A 235 9.82 -5.02 -7.74
N PRO A 236 8.82 -4.42 -7.06
CA PRO A 236 8.05 -4.92 -5.91
C PRO A 236 6.83 -5.81 -6.23
N LEU A 237 6.71 -6.37 -7.45
CA LEU A 237 5.52 -7.14 -7.84
C LEU A 237 5.35 -8.41 -7.02
N ALA A 238 4.08 -8.77 -6.77
CA ALA A 238 3.69 -9.97 -6.04
C ALA A 238 2.65 -10.82 -6.80
N ALA A 239 2.39 -10.51 -8.08
CA ALA A 239 1.49 -11.26 -8.95
C ALA A 239 2.23 -11.74 -10.19
N SER A 240 1.96 -12.97 -10.63
CA SER A 240 2.68 -13.61 -11.74
C SER A 240 2.27 -13.10 -13.12
N HIS A 241 1.16 -12.37 -13.22
CA HIS A 241 0.70 -11.70 -14.43
C HIS A 241 0.05 -10.36 -14.09
N GLN A 242 0.00 -9.44 -15.06
CA GLN A 242 -0.83 -8.25 -14.98
C GLN A 242 -2.30 -8.66 -14.86
N ALA A 243 -3.09 -7.87 -14.12
CA ALA A 243 -4.52 -8.08 -13.92
C ALA A 243 -4.92 -9.39 -13.21
N LEU A 244 -3.97 -10.08 -12.56
CA LEU A 244 -4.21 -11.18 -11.61
C LEU A 244 -3.90 -10.75 -10.17
N ILE A 245 -4.52 -11.43 -9.19
CA ILE A 245 -4.21 -11.22 -7.78
C ILE A 245 -2.89 -11.90 -7.41
N TYR A 246 -2.74 -13.21 -7.68
CA TYR A 246 -1.53 -13.98 -7.36
C TYR A 246 -0.95 -14.71 -8.57
N VAL A 247 -1.61 -15.79 -9.00
CA VAL A 247 -1.11 -16.70 -10.04
C VAL A 247 -2.17 -17.01 -11.08
N ASN A 248 -1.74 -17.45 -12.26
CA ASN A 248 -2.65 -17.97 -13.28
C ASN A 248 -3.18 -19.36 -12.86
N PRO A 249 -4.51 -19.55 -12.76
CA PRO A 249 -5.12 -20.81 -12.32
C PRO A 249 -4.85 -22.00 -13.28
N GLU A 250 -4.53 -21.73 -14.55
CA GLU A 250 -4.17 -22.75 -15.54
C GLU A 250 -2.70 -23.20 -15.44
N GLY A 251 -1.90 -22.54 -14.60
CA GLY A 251 -0.46 -22.73 -14.46
C GLY A 251 0.37 -21.70 -15.25
N PRO A 252 1.71 -21.68 -15.07
CA PRO A 252 2.59 -20.80 -15.84
C PRO A 252 2.38 -21.00 -17.34
N TYR A 253 2.26 -19.92 -18.11
CA TYR A 253 2.05 -19.98 -19.57
C TYR A 253 0.77 -20.74 -20.00
N SER A 254 -0.21 -20.90 -19.09
CA SER A 254 -1.43 -21.70 -19.30
C SER A 254 -1.15 -23.13 -19.81
N ASN A 255 -0.06 -23.75 -19.33
CA ASN A 255 0.42 -25.05 -19.83
C ASN A 255 -0.05 -26.26 -19.00
N GLY A 256 -0.75 -26.03 -17.88
CA GLY A 256 -1.18 -27.10 -16.98
C GLY A 256 -0.06 -27.76 -16.17
N ASP A 257 1.10 -27.13 -15.97
CA ASP A 257 2.19 -27.65 -15.12
C ASP A 257 1.97 -27.30 -13.63
N PRO A 258 1.63 -28.28 -12.78
CA PRO A 258 1.35 -27.99 -11.37
C PRO A 258 2.61 -27.72 -10.55
N LEU A 259 3.78 -28.27 -10.93
CA LEU A 259 5.04 -27.94 -10.23
C LEU A 259 5.50 -26.53 -10.57
N GLY A 260 5.35 -26.11 -11.82
CA GLY A 260 5.56 -24.72 -12.21
C GLY A 260 4.63 -23.78 -11.47
N SER A 261 3.35 -24.16 -11.32
CA SER A 261 2.36 -23.40 -10.54
C SER A 261 2.76 -23.28 -9.07
N ALA A 262 3.22 -24.37 -8.44
CA ALA A 262 3.68 -24.33 -7.04
C ALA A 262 4.82 -23.31 -6.81
N ARG A 263 5.75 -23.18 -7.77
CA ARG A 263 6.83 -22.17 -7.69
C ARG A 263 6.28 -20.74 -7.75
N ASP A 264 5.37 -20.47 -8.70
CA ASP A 264 4.72 -19.15 -8.81
C ASP A 264 3.91 -18.84 -7.54
N ILE A 265 3.18 -19.81 -6.98
CA ILE A 265 2.42 -19.67 -5.74
C ILE A 265 3.36 -19.27 -4.60
N ARG A 266 4.46 -20.00 -4.39
CA ARG A 266 5.41 -19.73 -3.31
C ARG A 266 6.02 -18.34 -3.38
N ILE A 267 6.43 -17.92 -4.58
CA ILE A 267 7.03 -16.59 -4.80
C ILE A 267 6.00 -15.49 -4.52
N THR A 268 4.80 -15.60 -5.11
CA THR A 268 3.76 -14.57 -5.01
C THR A 268 3.22 -14.45 -3.59
N PHE A 269 2.87 -15.57 -2.93
CA PHE A 269 2.39 -15.55 -1.54
C PHE A 269 3.45 -15.07 -0.55
N THR A 270 4.72 -15.45 -0.70
CA THR A 270 5.82 -14.91 0.13
C THR A 270 5.91 -13.38 -0.02
N ARG A 271 5.79 -12.85 -1.24
CA ARG A 271 5.77 -11.39 -1.48
C ARG A 271 4.50 -10.70 -1.01
N MET A 272 3.50 -11.48 -0.59
CA MET A 272 2.33 -11.00 0.14
C MET A 272 2.39 -11.36 1.63
N ALA A 273 3.58 -11.64 2.16
CA ALA A 273 3.81 -11.97 3.56
C ALA A 273 3.07 -13.24 4.05
N MET A 274 2.88 -14.24 3.20
CA MET A 274 2.33 -15.55 3.57
C MET A 274 3.39 -16.64 3.40
N ASN A 275 3.61 -17.45 4.43
CA ASN A 275 4.48 -18.62 4.35
C ASN A 275 3.75 -19.84 3.74
N ASP A 276 4.43 -20.98 3.62
CA ASP A 276 3.86 -22.19 3.02
C ASP A 276 2.62 -22.74 3.76
N GLU A 277 2.61 -22.72 5.11
CA GLU A 277 1.46 -23.19 5.89
C GLU A 277 0.25 -22.26 5.73
N GLU A 278 0.48 -20.95 5.78
CA GLU A 278 -0.55 -19.94 5.54
C GLU A 278 -1.08 -20.00 4.11
N THR A 279 -0.21 -20.24 3.13
CA THR A 279 -0.55 -20.37 1.71
C THR A 279 -1.47 -21.56 1.46
N VAL A 280 -1.08 -22.75 1.95
CA VAL A 280 -1.92 -23.95 1.83
C VAL A 280 -3.24 -23.75 2.56
N ALA A 281 -3.21 -23.17 3.77
CA ALA A 281 -4.41 -22.94 4.54
C ALA A 281 -5.40 -21.99 3.83
N LEU A 282 -4.91 -20.91 3.21
CA LEU A 282 -5.72 -19.94 2.47
C LEU A 282 -6.32 -20.53 1.19
N ILE A 283 -5.52 -21.25 0.39
CA ILE A 283 -6.00 -21.83 -0.88
C ILE A 283 -7.00 -22.94 -0.58
N ALA A 284 -6.64 -23.93 0.24
CA ALA A 284 -7.52 -25.04 0.57
C ALA A 284 -8.77 -24.57 1.33
N GLY A 285 -8.61 -23.58 2.22
CA GLY A 285 -9.72 -23.04 3.01
C GLY A 285 -10.70 -22.21 2.17
N GLY A 286 -10.18 -21.41 1.24
CA GLY A 286 -11.01 -20.64 0.30
C GLY A 286 -11.75 -21.54 -0.70
N HIS A 287 -11.06 -22.52 -1.27
CA HIS A 287 -11.62 -23.45 -2.27
C HIS A 287 -12.49 -24.56 -1.67
N ALA A 288 -12.65 -24.61 -0.34
CA ALA A 288 -13.72 -25.40 0.29
C ALA A 288 -15.13 -24.88 -0.06
N PHE A 289 -15.22 -23.64 -0.55
CA PHE A 289 -16.49 -22.95 -0.82
C PHE A 289 -16.68 -22.60 -2.30
N GLY A 290 -17.92 -22.68 -2.76
CA GLY A 290 -18.38 -22.15 -4.03
C GLY A 290 -17.91 -22.91 -5.27
N LYS A 291 -17.80 -22.17 -6.38
CA LYS A 291 -17.42 -22.70 -7.70
C LYS A 291 -16.73 -21.61 -8.51
N SER A 292 -16.04 -22.02 -9.57
CA SER A 292 -15.63 -21.12 -10.65
C SER A 292 -16.71 -21.00 -11.74
N HIS A 293 -16.61 -19.96 -12.57
CA HIS A 293 -17.55 -19.66 -13.65
C HIS A 293 -16.82 -19.48 -14.99
N GLY A 294 -17.17 -20.32 -15.97
CA GLY A 294 -16.50 -20.48 -17.25
C GLY A 294 -17.42 -21.06 -18.31
N GLN A 295 -18.69 -20.62 -18.34
CA GLN A 295 -19.70 -21.12 -19.27
C GLN A 295 -19.57 -20.50 -20.68
N VAL A 296 -18.98 -19.31 -20.77
CA VAL A 296 -18.91 -18.51 -22.00
C VAL A 296 -17.46 -18.08 -22.25
N PRO A 297 -16.93 -18.22 -23.49
CA PRO A 297 -15.59 -17.75 -23.84
C PRO A 297 -15.39 -16.26 -23.56
N ALA A 298 -14.18 -15.87 -23.17
CA ALA A 298 -13.85 -14.47 -22.86
C ALA A 298 -14.16 -13.51 -24.03
N SER A 299 -14.02 -13.97 -25.27
CA SER A 299 -14.28 -13.18 -26.49
C SER A 299 -15.73 -12.70 -26.62
N ASP A 300 -16.66 -13.36 -25.94
CA ASP A 300 -18.08 -13.00 -25.97
C ASP A 300 -18.47 -12.11 -24.77
N ILE A 301 -17.56 -11.93 -23.81
CA ILE A 301 -17.81 -11.11 -22.61
C ILE A 301 -17.54 -9.65 -22.92
N GLY A 302 -18.49 -8.80 -22.54
CA GLY A 302 -18.42 -7.36 -22.69
C GLY A 302 -17.29 -6.70 -21.89
N PRO A 303 -17.08 -5.39 -22.08
CA PRO A 303 -15.99 -4.66 -21.46
C PRO A 303 -16.04 -4.67 -19.92
N SER A 304 -14.87 -4.54 -19.29
CA SER A 304 -14.73 -4.29 -17.84
C SER A 304 -15.39 -2.96 -17.41
N PRO A 305 -15.65 -2.72 -16.11
CA PRO A 305 -16.39 -1.54 -15.63
C PRO A 305 -15.90 -0.19 -16.19
N GLU A 306 -14.59 0.05 -16.24
CA GLU A 306 -14.02 1.32 -16.76
C GLU A 306 -14.18 1.52 -18.28
N LYS A 307 -14.48 0.45 -19.02
CA LYS A 307 -14.74 0.48 -20.47
C LYS A 307 -16.22 0.27 -20.82
N ALA A 308 -17.08 0.08 -19.81
CA ALA A 308 -18.48 -0.22 -20.02
C ALA A 308 -19.28 1.03 -20.45
N PRO A 309 -20.37 0.85 -21.21
CA PRO A 309 -21.30 1.94 -21.51
C PRO A 309 -21.83 2.61 -20.24
N ILE A 310 -22.11 3.91 -20.32
CA ILE A 310 -22.54 4.72 -19.17
C ILE A 310 -23.83 4.17 -18.51
N GLU A 311 -24.72 3.58 -19.30
CA GLU A 311 -25.97 2.96 -18.82
C GLU A 311 -25.74 1.68 -17.98
N SER A 312 -24.54 1.09 -18.01
CA SER A 312 -24.14 0.01 -17.09
C SER A 312 -23.93 0.49 -15.65
N MET A 313 -23.91 1.82 -15.43
CA MET A 313 -23.84 2.44 -14.11
C MET A 313 -22.72 1.89 -13.22
N GLY A 314 -21.52 1.76 -13.78
CA GLY A 314 -20.32 1.26 -13.07
C GLY A 314 -20.24 -0.27 -12.93
N LEU A 315 -21.10 -1.03 -13.60
CA LEU A 315 -20.94 -2.48 -13.78
C LEU A 315 -20.24 -2.79 -15.12
N GLY A 316 -19.62 -3.96 -15.21
CA GLY A 316 -18.95 -4.46 -16.42
C GLY A 316 -19.15 -5.96 -16.65
N TRP A 317 -18.36 -6.51 -17.58
CA TRP A 317 -18.36 -7.93 -17.94
C TRP A 317 -19.75 -8.44 -18.35
N HIS A 318 -20.50 -7.63 -19.09
CA HIS A 318 -21.83 -8.03 -19.54
C HIS A 318 -21.73 -9.28 -20.42
N ASN A 319 -22.42 -10.34 -20.02
CA ASN A 319 -22.48 -11.58 -20.78
C ASN A 319 -23.77 -11.59 -21.64
N PRO A 320 -23.65 -11.60 -22.98
CA PRO A 320 -24.80 -11.56 -23.87
C PRO A 320 -25.48 -12.93 -24.07
N VAL A 321 -24.91 -14.01 -23.54
CA VAL A 321 -25.41 -15.38 -23.72
C VAL A 321 -26.46 -15.71 -22.65
N GLY A 322 -27.64 -16.16 -23.10
CA GLY A 322 -28.73 -16.55 -22.21
C GLY A 322 -29.21 -15.39 -21.33
N THR A 323 -29.27 -15.60 -20.02
CA THR A 323 -29.57 -14.56 -19.02
C THR A 323 -28.34 -13.74 -18.62
N GLY A 324 -27.14 -14.11 -19.10
CA GLY A 324 -25.87 -13.51 -18.71
C GLY A 324 -25.42 -13.77 -17.27
N SER A 325 -26.20 -14.52 -16.49
CA SER A 325 -25.97 -14.86 -15.08
C SER A 325 -26.47 -16.28 -14.81
N ALA A 326 -26.49 -16.72 -13.53
CA ALA A 326 -26.90 -18.06 -13.14
C ALA A 326 -26.14 -19.17 -13.91
N GLU A 327 -26.83 -20.09 -14.57
CA GLU A 327 -26.26 -21.19 -15.36
C GLU A 327 -25.42 -20.73 -16.57
N HIS A 328 -25.48 -19.44 -16.93
CA HIS A 328 -24.69 -18.86 -18.03
C HIS A 328 -23.49 -18.07 -17.55
N THR A 329 -23.26 -17.95 -16.24
CA THR A 329 -22.20 -17.09 -15.69
C THR A 329 -20.81 -17.45 -16.20
N SER A 330 -20.00 -16.45 -16.53
CA SER A 330 -18.57 -16.60 -16.84
C SER A 330 -17.78 -15.49 -16.15
N THR A 331 -16.66 -15.85 -15.54
CA THR A 331 -15.79 -14.94 -14.77
C THR A 331 -14.32 -15.12 -15.16
N ASN A 332 -13.70 -16.25 -14.84
CA ASN A 332 -12.27 -16.51 -15.10
C ASN A 332 -12.06 -17.59 -16.18
N GLY A 333 -13.14 -18.13 -16.74
CA GLY A 333 -13.09 -19.18 -17.76
C GLY A 333 -13.03 -20.61 -17.21
N ILE A 334 -12.70 -20.81 -15.93
CA ILE A 334 -12.73 -22.13 -15.27
C ILE A 334 -14.15 -22.45 -14.83
N GLU A 335 -14.60 -23.70 -14.95
CA GLU A 335 -15.99 -24.08 -14.63
C GLU A 335 -16.06 -25.30 -13.72
N GLY A 336 -16.71 -25.14 -12.56
CA GLY A 336 -17.04 -26.25 -11.67
C GLY A 336 -16.75 -25.95 -10.21
N SER A 337 -17.13 -26.89 -9.34
CA SER A 337 -16.93 -26.83 -7.89
C SER A 337 -15.84 -27.82 -7.46
N TRP A 338 -15.11 -27.48 -6.41
CA TRP A 338 -14.12 -28.36 -5.78
C TRP A 338 -14.75 -29.41 -4.85
N THR A 339 -15.93 -29.10 -4.30
CA THR A 339 -16.60 -29.93 -3.28
C THR A 339 -18.06 -30.24 -3.68
N PRO A 340 -18.65 -31.34 -3.18
CA PRO A 340 -20.06 -31.65 -3.39
C PRO A 340 -21.02 -30.76 -2.57
N ASN A 341 -20.53 -30.11 -1.48
CA ASN A 341 -21.30 -29.21 -0.62
C ASN A 341 -20.66 -27.82 -0.56
N PRO A 342 -20.85 -26.96 -1.59
CA PRO A 342 -20.04 -25.75 -1.76
C PRO A 342 -20.34 -24.61 -0.76
N THR A 343 -21.29 -24.80 0.15
CA THR A 343 -21.73 -23.78 1.10
C THR A 343 -21.56 -24.25 2.56
N GLN A 344 -20.66 -25.19 2.80
CA GLN A 344 -20.42 -25.77 4.11
C GLN A 344 -18.91 -25.90 4.36
N TRP A 345 -18.47 -25.52 5.56
CA TRP A 345 -17.10 -25.76 6.02
C TRP A 345 -16.95 -27.22 6.45
N ASP A 346 -16.10 -27.94 5.73
CA ASP A 346 -15.66 -29.30 6.01
C ASP A 346 -14.27 -29.53 5.37
N ASN A 347 -13.74 -30.75 5.49
CA ASN A 347 -12.42 -31.09 4.94
C ASN A 347 -12.49 -31.63 3.50
N THR A 348 -13.65 -31.57 2.85
CA THR A 348 -13.89 -32.34 1.62
C THR A 348 -13.07 -31.85 0.43
N TYR A 349 -12.62 -30.59 0.41
CA TYR A 349 -11.63 -30.12 -0.56
C TYR A 349 -10.35 -30.97 -0.52
N LEU A 350 -9.73 -31.12 0.66
CA LEU A 350 -8.48 -31.88 0.81
C LEU A 350 -8.72 -33.38 0.64
N GLU A 351 -9.84 -33.90 1.14
CA GLU A 351 -10.25 -35.30 0.93
C GLU A 351 -10.33 -35.62 -0.57
N ASN A 352 -11.05 -34.79 -1.34
CA ASN A 352 -11.16 -34.96 -2.79
C ASN A 352 -9.81 -34.83 -3.50
N LEU A 353 -9.03 -33.80 -3.18
CA LEU A 353 -7.72 -33.58 -3.80
C LEU A 353 -6.80 -34.79 -3.63
N PHE A 354 -6.80 -35.43 -2.46
CA PHE A 354 -5.91 -36.55 -2.16
C PHE A 354 -6.50 -37.94 -2.45
N ALA A 355 -7.82 -38.10 -2.52
CA ALA A 355 -8.46 -39.39 -2.76
C ALA A 355 -8.39 -39.87 -4.22
N TYR A 356 -8.30 -38.95 -5.19
CA TYR A 356 -8.44 -39.27 -6.61
C TYR A 356 -7.19 -38.94 -7.43
N ASP A 357 -6.98 -39.68 -8.51
CA ASP A 357 -6.11 -39.23 -9.60
C ASP A 357 -6.88 -38.28 -10.52
N TYR A 358 -6.16 -37.34 -11.15
CA TYR A 358 -6.76 -36.28 -11.95
C TYR A 358 -6.20 -36.28 -13.37
N GLU A 359 -7.05 -35.97 -14.34
CA GLU A 359 -6.67 -35.74 -15.74
C GLU A 359 -7.04 -34.32 -16.17
N GLN A 360 -6.25 -33.75 -17.09
CA GLN A 360 -6.54 -32.45 -17.68
C GLN A 360 -7.77 -32.53 -18.58
N THR A 361 -8.63 -31.53 -18.47
CA THR A 361 -9.82 -31.33 -19.29
C THR A 361 -9.95 -29.84 -19.64
N LYS A 362 -11.02 -29.48 -20.36
CA LYS A 362 -11.33 -28.10 -20.70
C LYS A 362 -12.72 -27.72 -20.20
N SER A 363 -12.84 -26.49 -19.70
CA SER A 363 -14.14 -25.88 -19.40
C SER A 363 -14.96 -25.65 -20.67
N PRO A 364 -16.27 -25.33 -20.56
CA PRO A 364 -17.05 -24.87 -21.71
C PRO A 364 -16.47 -23.64 -22.41
N ALA A 365 -15.84 -22.73 -21.65
CA ALA A 365 -15.11 -21.57 -22.19
C ALA A 365 -13.74 -21.90 -22.80
N GLY A 366 -13.27 -23.15 -22.66
CA GLY A 366 -12.03 -23.65 -23.26
C GLY A 366 -10.78 -23.55 -22.39
N ALA A 367 -10.91 -23.09 -21.14
CA ALA A 367 -9.81 -22.99 -20.17
C ALA A 367 -9.38 -24.38 -19.67
N LEU A 368 -8.08 -24.55 -19.43
CA LEU A 368 -7.50 -25.77 -18.89
C LEU A 368 -7.86 -25.93 -17.41
N GLN A 369 -8.40 -27.10 -17.06
CA GLN A 369 -8.72 -27.48 -15.68
C GLN A 369 -8.54 -28.99 -15.50
N TRP A 370 -8.83 -29.52 -14.32
CA TRP A 370 -8.65 -30.93 -13.99
C TRP A 370 -9.94 -31.54 -13.46
N THR A 371 -10.17 -32.81 -13.77
CA THR A 371 -11.29 -33.62 -13.26
C THR A 371 -10.78 -34.95 -12.69
N PRO A 372 -11.42 -35.53 -11.67
CA PRO A 372 -11.11 -36.89 -11.24
C PRO A 372 -11.24 -37.89 -12.38
N THR A 373 -10.32 -38.86 -12.45
CA THR A 373 -10.36 -39.96 -13.43
C THR A 373 -11.34 -41.07 -13.02
N ASP A 374 -11.69 -41.14 -11.73
CA ASP A 374 -12.67 -42.09 -11.19
C ASP A 374 -14.10 -41.63 -11.52
N SER A 375 -14.85 -42.46 -12.25
CA SER A 375 -16.24 -42.17 -12.62
C SER A 375 -17.21 -42.16 -11.44
N GLU A 376 -16.82 -42.78 -10.33
CA GLU A 376 -17.60 -42.84 -9.08
C GLU A 376 -17.21 -41.72 -8.09
N ALA A 377 -16.30 -40.82 -8.47
CA ALA A 377 -16.02 -39.62 -7.68
C ALA A 377 -17.31 -38.83 -7.42
N PRO A 378 -17.47 -38.20 -6.24
CA PRO A 378 -18.67 -37.46 -5.90
C PRO A 378 -18.91 -36.34 -6.92
N LYS A 379 -20.17 -35.96 -7.07
CA LYS A 379 -20.58 -34.87 -7.95
C LYS A 379 -21.18 -33.75 -7.14
N THR A 380 -21.08 -32.53 -7.66
CA THR A 380 -21.72 -31.36 -7.08
C THR A 380 -23.08 -31.14 -7.75
N PRO A 381 -24.17 -30.92 -7.01
CA PRO A 381 -25.41 -30.44 -7.59
C PRO A 381 -25.18 -29.16 -8.39
N ASP A 382 -25.90 -28.98 -9.50
CA ASP A 382 -25.85 -27.71 -10.21
C ASP A 382 -26.36 -26.55 -9.34
N ALA A 383 -25.76 -25.38 -9.50
CA ALA A 383 -26.06 -24.21 -8.69
C ALA A 383 -27.46 -23.63 -8.97
N HIS A 384 -28.01 -23.85 -10.16
CA HIS A 384 -29.27 -23.24 -10.62
C HIS A 384 -30.23 -24.24 -11.30
N VAL A 385 -29.73 -25.34 -11.87
CA VAL A 385 -30.53 -26.32 -12.63
C VAL A 385 -30.93 -27.51 -11.74
N PRO A 386 -32.21 -27.64 -11.33
CA PRO A 386 -32.62 -28.68 -10.40
C PRO A 386 -32.38 -30.10 -10.94
N GLY A 387 -31.70 -30.94 -10.14
CA GLY A 387 -31.44 -32.34 -10.45
C GLY A 387 -30.27 -32.60 -11.40
N GLN A 388 -29.63 -31.55 -11.94
CA GLN A 388 -28.36 -31.69 -12.65
C GLN A 388 -27.22 -31.88 -11.64
N MET A 389 -26.25 -32.71 -12.01
CA MET A 389 -25.05 -33.00 -11.23
C MET A 389 -23.82 -32.81 -12.11
N ASN A 390 -22.84 -32.06 -11.61
CA ASN A 390 -21.60 -31.72 -12.31
C ASN A 390 -20.40 -32.47 -11.68
N PRO A 391 -19.39 -32.86 -12.47
CA PRO A 391 -18.16 -33.43 -11.93
C PRO A 391 -17.40 -32.40 -11.07
N LEU A 392 -16.54 -32.89 -10.18
CA LEU A 392 -15.60 -32.01 -9.47
C LEU A 392 -14.60 -31.39 -10.45
N MET A 393 -14.12 -30.21 -10.07
CA MET A 393 -13.10 -29.46 -10.79
C MET A 393 -11.96 -29.09 -9.84
N MET A 394 -10.73 -29.25 -10.31
CA MET A 394 -9.52 -28.68 -9.69
C MET A 394 -8.80 -27.79 -10.71
N MET A 395 -8.23 -26.68 -10.25
CA MET A 395 -7.31 -25.85 -11.03
C MET A 395 -5.91 -26.47 -11.05
N THR A 396 -5.06 -26.06 -11.98
CA THR A 396 -3.64 -26.44 -11.95
C THR A 396 -2.97 -25.99 -10.65
N SER A 397 -3.38 -24.84 -10.11
CA SER A 397 -2.93 -24.33 -8.81
C SER A 397 -3.40 -25.16 -7.61
N ASP A 398 -4.50 -25.92 -7.74
CA ASP A 398 -4.95 -26.85 -6.69
C ASP A 398 -4.12 -28.13 -6.73
N ILE A 399 -3.90 -28.66 -7.94
CA ILE A 399 -3.02 -29.83 -8.15
C ILE A 399 -1.59 -29.53 -7.67
N ALA A 400 -1.15 -28.28 -7.75
CA ALA A 400 0.14 -27.83 -7.23
C ALA A 400 0.34 -28.19 -5.75
N LEU A 401 -0.71 -28.05 -4.92
CA LEU A 401 -0.66 -28.38 -3.50
C LEU A 401 -0.45 -29.88 -3.24
N LYS A 402 -0.88 -30.73 -4.17
CA LYS A 402 -0.76 -32.19 -4.08
C LYS A 402 0.62 -32.69 -4.51
N VAL A 403 1.25 -32.03 -5.49
CA VAL A 403 2.48 -32.53 -6.14
C VAL A 403 3.75 -31.88 -5.61
N ASP A 404 3.70 -30.64 -5.11
CA ASP A 404 4.85 -30.00 -4.46
C ASP A 404 5.10 -30.66 -3.09
N PRO A 405 6.31 -31.17 -2.81
CA PRO A 405 6.56 -31.94 -1.59
C PRO A 405 6.29 -31.18 -0.28
N GLU A 406 6.53 -29.87 -0.22
CA GLU A 406 6.35 -29.09 1.00
C GLU A 406 4.86 -28.76 1.21
N TYR A 407 4.16 -28.32 0.16
CA TYR A 407 2.71 -28.12 0.24
C TYR A 407 1.95 -29.41 0.51
N ARG A 408 2.39 -30.52 -0.10
CA ARG A 408 1.81 -31.83 0.12
C ARG A 408 1.89 -32.25 1.59
N ALA A 409 3.06 -32.08 2.22
CA ALA A 409 3.26 -32.44 3.62
C ALA A 409 2.34 -31.65 4.56
N ILE A 410 2.07 -30.38 4.24
CA ILE A 410 1.14 -29.53 4.98
C ILE A 410 -0.31 -29.99 4.74
N CYS A 411 -0.68 -30.27 3.50
CA CYS A 411 -2.01 -30.81 3.17
C CYS A 411 -2.30 -32.14 3.89
N GLU A 412 -1.33 -33.06 3.94
CA GLU A 412 -1.48 -34.34 4.64
C GLU A 412 -1.66 -34.16 6.15
N ARG A 413 -1.02 -33.14 6.75
CA ARG A 413 -1.26 -32.76 8.15
C ARG A 413 -2.67 -32.22 8.37
N PHE A 414 -3.13 -31.31 7.51
CA PHE A 414 -4.49 -30.76 7.55
C PHE A 414 -5.58 -31.81 7.26
N LEU A 415 -5.29 -32.78 6.39
CA LEU A 415 -6.17 -33.91 6.13
C LEU A 415 -6.31 -34.82 7.36
N ALA A 416 -5.21 -35.01 8.11
CA ALA A 416 -5.21 -35.81 9.34
C ALA A 416 -5.80 -35.10 10.56
N ASP A 417 -5.82 -33.77 10.56
CA ASP A 417 -6.29 -32.92 11.66
C ASP A 417 -7.05 -31.70 11.15
N PHE A 418 -8.38 -31.83 11.10
CA PHE A 418 -9.28 -30.78 10.61
C PHE A 418 -9.36 -29.57 11.56
N ASP A 419 -9.14 -29.76 12.86
CA ASP A 419 -9.12 -28.65 13.83
C ASP A 419 -7.87 -27.79 13.62
N LEU A 420 -6.72 -28.42 13.37
CA LEU A 420 -5.49 -27.73 12.98
C LEU A 420 -5.69 -26.93 11.69
N PHE A 421 -6.29 -27.53 10.66
CA PHE A 421 -6.59 -26.84 9.40
C PHE A 421 -7.52 -25.64 9.63
N THR A 422 -8.60 -25.85 10.38
CA THR A 422 -9.56 -24.80 10.74
C THR A 422 -8.86 -23.63 11.44
N LEU A 423 -7.99 -23.90 12.41
CA LEU A 423 -7.25 -22.85 13.10
C LEU A 423 -6.24 -22.13 12.20
N ALA A 424 -5.50 -22.88 11.37
CA ALA A 424 -4.52 -22.32 10.45
C ALA A 424 -5.18 -21.39 9.43
N PHE A 425 -6.28 -21.83 8.79
CA PHE A 425 -7.03 -21.01 7.84
C PHE A 425 -7.64 -19.78 8.52
N SER A 426 -8.24 -19.96 9.70
CA SER A 426 -8.86 -18.88 10.46
C SER A 426 -7.86 -17.77 10.84
N LYS A 427 -6.63 -18.14 11.23
CA LYS A 427 -5.54 -17.19 11.51
C LYS A 427 -4.98 -16.55 10.24
N ALA A 428 -4.75 -17.33 9.18
CA ALA A 428 -4.22 -16.82 7.93
C ALA A 428 -5.21 -15.86 7.25
N TRP A 429 -6.52 -16.14 7.32
CA TRP A 429 -7.59 -15.24 6.88
C TRP A 429 -7.60 -13.92 7.66
N TYR A 430 -7.42 -13.98 8.99
CA TYR A 430 -7.33 -12.78 9.82
C TYR A 430 -6.09 -11.94 9.43
N LYS A 431 -4.92 -12.57 9.31
CA LYS A 431 -3.70 -11.90 8.84
C LYS A 431 -3.90 -11.27 7.45
N LEU A 432 -4.40 -12.02 6.49
CA LEU A 432 -4.69 -11.54 5.12
C LEU A 432 -5.50 -10.25 5.16
N THR A 433 -6.60 -10.27 5.90
CA THR A 433 -7.59 -9.19 5.87
C THR A 433 -7.19 -8.00 6.74
N HIS A 434 -6.12 -8.09 7.55
CA HIS A 434 -5.71 -7.03 8.48
C HIS A 434 -4.22 -6.63 8.38
N ARG A 435 -3.42 -7.27 7.53
CA ARG A 435 -1.96 -7.01 7.40
C ARG A 435 -1.58 -5.58 7.04
N ASP A 436 -2.48 -4.84 6.41
CA ASP A 436 -2.35 -3.43 6.01
C ASP A 436 -3.01 -2.45 6.99
N MET A 437 -3.51 -2.95 8.12
CA MET A 437 -4.09 -2.11 9.17
C MET A 437 -3.05 -1.58 10.17
N GLY A 438 -1.80 -1.99 10.10
CA GLY A 438 -0.75 -1.57 11.03
C GLY A 438 -1.02 -1.97 12.49
N PRO A 439 -0.69 -1.10 13.46
CA PRO A 439 -0.66 -1.48 14.88
C PRO A 439 -2.05 -1.61 15.51
N LYS A 440 -2.10 -2.35 16.63
CA LYS A 440 -3.35 -2.70 17.36
C LYS A 440 -4.28 -1.53 17.68
N HIS A 441 -3.74 -0.33 17.92
CA HIS A 441 -4.51 0.89 18.22
C HIS A 441 -5.48 1.28 17.09
N ARG A 442 -5.26 0.77 15.87
CA ARG A 442 -6.12 1.03 14.71
C ARG A 442 -7.31 0.07 14.59
N TYR A 443 -7.37 -0.99 15.39
CA TYR A 443 -8.39 -2.02 15.27
C TYR A 443 -9.61 -1.66 16.12
N LEU A 444 -10.79 -1.65 15.52
CA LEU A 444 -12.04 -1.23 16.14
C LEU A 444 -13.05 -2.38 16.23
N GLY A 445 -13.85 -2.37 17.28
CA GLY A 445 -15.00 -3.27 17.45
C GLY A 445 -14.79 -4.37 18.50
N PRO A 446 -15.87 -5.04 18.92
CA PRO A 446 -15.85 -6.01 20.03
C PRO A 446 -15.25 -7.38 19.67
N GLU A 447 -15.02 -7.67 18.39
CA GLU A 447 -14.47 -8.94 17.90
C GLU A 447 -12.97 -8.84 17.53
N VAL A 448 -12.31 -7.76 17.94
CA VAL A 448 -10.87 -7.57 17.73
C VAL A 448 -10.11 -8.62 18.53
N THR A 449 -9.33 -9.44 17.84
CA THR A 449 -8.41 -10.38 18.46
C THR A 449 -6.99 -9.88 18.30
N ILE A 450 -6.39 -9.49 19.42
CA ILE A 450 -4.97 -9.13 19.51
C ILE A 450 -4.35 -10.14 20.48
N ALA A 451 -3.33 -10.86 20.02
CA ALA A 451 -2.51 -11.70 20.88
C ALA A 451 -1.07 -11.18 20.79
N ASP A 452 -0.35 -11.19 21.92
CA ASP A 452 1.01 -10.64 22.02
C ASP A 452 2.06 -11.37 21.16
N ASP A 453 1.66 -12.42 20.44
CA ASP A 453 2.49 -13.22 19.53
C ASP A 453 2.17 -13.03 18.02
N LEU A 454 1.24 -12.14 17.64
CA LEU A 454 0.98 -11.84 16.23
C LEU A 454 2.09 -10.92 15.69
N LEU A 455 3.28 -11.48 15.44
CA LEU A 455 4.47 -10.72 15.02
C LEU A 455 4.25 -9.83 13.79
N TRP A 456 3.35 -10.23 12.88
CA TRP A 456 3.01 -9.45 11.69
C TRP A 456 2.27 -8.13 12.00
N GLN A 457 1.76 -7.93 13.22
CA GLN A 457 1.19 -6.66 13.69
C GLN A 457 2.25 -5.70 14.25
N ASP A 458 3.53 -6.07 14.18
CA ASP A 458 4.67 -5.34 14.75
C ASP A 458 4.41 -4.90 16.22
N PRO A 459 4.10 -5.84 17.14
CA PRO A 459 3.51 -5.54 18.43
C PRO A 459 4.35 -4.57 19.29
N LEU A 460 3.62 -3.76 20.06
CA LEU A 460 4.16 -2.82 21.03
C LEU A 460 3.58 -3.15 22.42
N PRO A 461 4.41 -3.13 23.49
CA PRO A 461 3.90 -3.33 24.84
C PRO A 461 3.00 -2.16 25.27
N ASP A 462 2.19 -2.38 26.30
CA ASP A 462 1.40 -1.31 26.89
C ASP A 462 2.32 -0.29 27.60
N ALA A 463 1.94 0.98 27.57
CA ALA A 463 2.70 2.02 28.27
C ALA A 463 2.67 1.78 29.79
N ALA A 464 3.80 2.03 30.47
CA ALA A 464 3.97 1.78 31.91
C ALA A 464 3.13 2.69 32.84
N GLY A 465 2.19 3.49 32.30
CA GLY A 465 1.22 4.28 33.05
C GLY A 465 1.72 5.64 33.57
N TYR A 466 3.00 5.98 33.38
CA TYR A 466 3.55 7.29 33.73
C TYR A 466 3.60 8.21 32.51
N SER A 467 3.09 9.44 32.66
CA SER A 467 3.17 10.48 31.62
C SER A 467 4.19 11.55 32.02
N LEU A 468 5.10 11.87 31.11
CA LEU A 468 5.97 13.04 31.24
C LEU A 468 5.14 14.32 31.21
N ASP A 469 5.41 15.25 32.12
CA ASP A 469 4.85 16.60 32.07
C ASP A 469 5.76 17.58 31.32
N GLU A 470 5.32 18.83 31.16
CA GLU A 470 6.10 19.86 30.45
C GLU A 470 7.46 20.15 31.11
N ALA A 471 7.57 20.03 32.44
CA ALA A 471 8.80 20.27 33.16
C ALA A 471 9.80 19.13 32.96
N ASP A 472 9.31 17.88 32.97
CA ASP A 472 10.12 16.71 32.63
C ASP A 472 10.63 16.81 31.19
N VAL A 473 9.76 17.18 30.24
CA VAL A 473 10.14 17.38 28.84
C VAL A 473 11.23 18.44 28.70
N ALA A 474 11.07 19.60 29.37
CA ALA A 474 12.08 20.65 29.34
C ALA A 474 13.42 20.19 29.93
N ALA A 475 13.42 19.54 31.09
CA ALA A 475 14.62 19.03 31.75
C ALA A 475 15.32 17.95 30.90
N LEU A 476 14.57 17.08 30.24
CA LEU A 476 15.11 16.06 29.34
C LEU A 476 15.73 16.68 28.08
N LYS A 477 15.12 17.73 27.49
CA LYS A 477 15.74 18.47 26.38
C LYS A 477 17.08 19.06 26.81
N GLU A 478 17.15 19.70 27.97
CA GLU A 478 18.40 20.24 28.51
C GLU A 478 19.45 19.13 28.73
N ALA A 479 19.05 18.00 29.31
CA ALA A 479 19.93 16.86 29.54
C ALA A 479 20.48 16.27 28.23
N VAL A 480 19.63 16.16 27.19
CA VAL A 480 20.07 15.72 25.86
C VAL A 480 21.08 16.71 25.27
N LEU A 481 20.81 18.01 25.29
CA LEU A 481 21.74 19.01 24.75
C LEU A 481 23.07 19.04 25.53
N ALA A 482 23.04 18.77 26.83
CA ALA A 482 24.23 18.68 27.67
C ALA A 482 25.14 17.48 27.37
N THR A 483 24.68 16.49 26.59
CA THR A 483 25.53 15.38 26.12
C THR A 483 26.63 15.84 25.15
N GLY A 484 26.49 17.03 24.56
CA GLY A 484 27.44 17.56 23.58
C GLY A 484 27.34 16.93 22.19
N LEU A 485 26.33 16.08 21.95
CA LEU A 485 25.99 15.58 20.63
C LEU A 485 25.63 16.73 19.68
N SER A 486 26.01 16.60 18.41
CA SER A 486 25.73 17.63 17.43
C SER A 486 24.24 17.69 17.06
N VAL A 487 23.76 18.87 16.66
CA VAL A 487 22.40 19.03 16.08
C VAL A 487 22.19 18.02 14.94
N SER A 488 23.20 17.86 14.09
CA SER A 488 23.19 16.92 12.97
C SER A 488 22.94 15.48 13.42
N ASP A 489 23.65 14.98 14.45
CA ASP A 489 23.50 13.61 14.94
C ASP A 489 22.11 13.36 15.58
N LEU A 490 21.61 14.33 16.35
CA LEU A 490 20.32 14.22 17.04
C LEU A 490 19.16 14.24 16.04
N VAL A 491 19.19 15.17 15.08
CA VAL A 491 18.20 15.24 13.98
C VAL A 491 18.27 13.98 13.13
N TYR A 492 19.48 13.56 12.74
CA TYR A 492 19.68 12.36 11.94
C TYR A 492 19.12 11.10 12.60
N THR A 493 19.35 10.94 13.90
CA THR A 493 18.88 9.78 14.67
C THR A 493 17.37 9.77 14.82
N ALA A 494 16.76 10.90 15.16
CA ALA A 494 15.31 11.03 15.25
C ALA A 494 14.64 10.77 13.89
N PHE A 495 15.18 11.35 12.83
CA PHE A 495 14.66 11.13 11.48
C PHE A 495 14.84 9.67 11.03
N SER A 496 15.96 9.03 11.33
CA SER A 496 16.21 7.62 10.98
C SER A 496 15.26 6.66 11.69
N ALA A 497 14.79 6.99 12.90
CA ALA A 497 13.76 6.20 13.58
C ALA A 497 12.41 6.34 12.89
N ALA A 498 11.98 7.58 12.60
CA ALA A 498 10.72 7.84 11.92
C ALA A 498 10.72 7.37 10.46
N SER A 499 11.90 7.31 9.81
CA SER A 499 11.97 7.15 8.36
C SER A 499 11.60 5.77 7.85
N THR A 500 11.41 4.79 8.73
CA THR A 500 10.90 3.47 8.36
C THR A 500 9.40 3.44 8.12
N TYR A 501 8.66 4.48 8.55
CA TYR A 501 7.22 4.55 8.36
C TYR A 501 6.83 4.49 6.87
N ARG A 502 5.72 3.82 6.59
CA ARG A 502 5.02 3.90 5.31
C ARG A 502 3.51 3.86 5.51
N ASP A 503 2.80 4.80 4.89
CA ASP A 503 1.35 4.94 5.03
C ASP A 503 0.54 3.88 4.28
N SER A 504 1.16 3.13 3.38
CA SER A 504 0.48 2.09 2.60
C SER A 504 -0.06 0.98 3.52
N ASP A 505 0.77 0.47 4.43
CA ASP A 505 0.39 -0.57 5.41
C ASP A 505 0.54 -0.17 6.88
N LYS A 506 0.86 1.11 7.11
CA LYS A 506 1.03 1.72 8.44
C LYS A 506 2.12 1.06 9.30
N ARG A 507 3.10 0.40 8.68
CA ARG A 507 4.26 -0.18 9.36
C ARG A 507 5.39 0.83 9.54
N GLY A 508 6.32 0.51 10.45
CA GLY A 508 7.49 1.34 10.76
C GLY A 508 7.15 2.56 11.61
N GLY A 509 8.12 3.47 11.74
CA GLY A 509 8.04 4.65 12.59
C GLY A 509 8.95 4.58 13.82
N ALA A 510 8.89 5.62 14.65
CA ALA A 510 9.75 5.82 15.82
C ALA A 510 9.27 5.09 17.08
N ASN A 511 7.98 4.76 17.19
CA ASN A 511 7.41 4.03 18.30
C ASN A 511 7.92 2.59 18.33
N GLY A 512 8.23 2.08 19.52
CA GLY A 512 8.93 0.82 19.74
C GLY A 512 10.45 0.93 19.79
N ALA A 513 11.05 2.08 19.46
CA ALA A 513 12.50 2.28 19.41
C ALA A 513 13.24 1.21 18.56
N ARG A 514 12.59 0.69 17.51
CA ARG A 514 13.15 -0.41 16.70
C ARG A 514 14.44 -0.06 15.97
N LEU A 515 14.74 1.24 15.80
CA LEU A 515 16.07 1.71 15.36
C LEU A 515 17.21 1.14 16.22
N ALA A 516 16.95 0.86 17.50
CA ALA A 516 17.92 0.31 18.45
C ALA A 516 17.99 -1.22 18.45
N LEU A 517 17.18 -1.90 17.62
CA LEU A 517 17.07 -3.35 17.51
C LEU A 517 17.52 -3.84 16.12
N SER A 518 17.79 -5.14 15.99
CA SER A 518 18.03 -5.75 14.69
C SER A 518 16.71 -5.92 13.93
N PRO A 519 16.71 -5.71 12.59
CA PRO A 519 17.87 -5.44 11.74
C PRO A 519 18.23 -3.95 11.61
N GLN A 520 17.36 -3.02 12.05
CA GLN A 520 17.50 -1.60 11.74
C GLN A 520 18.82 -0.98 12.23
N LYS A 521 19.30 -1.37 13.42
CA LYS A 521 20.58 -0.88 13.96
C LYS A 521 21.79 -1.28 13.12
N ASP A 522 21.66 -2.35 12.34
CA ASP A 522 22.74 -2.97 11.56
C ASP A 522 22.77 -2.47 10.10
N TRP A 523 21.73 -1.76 9.66
CA TRP A 523 21.68 -1.20 8.31
C TRP A 523 22.78 -0.15 8.08
N ALA A 524 23.41 -0.19 6.90
CA ALA A 524 24.49 0.72 6.54
C ALA A 524 24.10 2.20 6.72
N VAL A 525 22.88 2.56 6.28
CA VAL A 525 22.32 3.90 6.43
C VAL A 525 22.20 4.32 7.90
N ASN A 526 21.97 3.40 8.86
CA ASN A 526 21.72 3.75 10.26
C ASN A 526 22.98 3.72 11.15
N ARG A 527 24.16 3.37 10.64
CA ARG A 527 25.37 3.18 11.47
C ARG A 527 25.72 4.38 12.36
N ARG A 528 25.51 5.60 11.87
CA ARG A 528 25.76 6.86 12.60
C ARG A 528 24.87 7.04 13.84
N THR A 529 23.74 6.33 13.92
CA THR A 529 22.80 6.45 15.04
C THR A 529 23.25 5.69 16.29
N VAL A 530 24.09 4.66 16.16
CA VAL A 530 24.44 3.76 17.27
C VAL A 530 25.08 4.49 18.47
N PRO A 531 26.11 5.35 18.30
CA PRO A 531 26.67 6.08 19.43
C PRO A 531 25.69 7.07 20.08
N VAL A 532 24.77 7.63 19.29
CA VAL A 532 23.71 8.53 19.78
C VAL A 532 22.74 7.77 20.66
N LEU A 533 22.30 6.59 20.24
CA LEU A 533 21.41 5.73 21.02
C LEU A 533 22.03 5.34 22.36
N ASP A 534 23.33 5.04 22.40
CA ASP A 534 24.04 4.74 23.66
C ASP A 534 24.09 5.95 24.61
N ALA A 535 24.31 7.15 24.08
CA ALA A 535 24.25 8.38 24.87
C ALA A 535 22.82 8.65 25.40
N LEU A 536 21.79 8.44 24.58
CA LEU A 536 20.40 8.60 24.99
C LEU A 536 19.98 7.59 26.06
N ARG A 537 20.49 6.34 26.02
CA ARG A 537 20.30 5.36 27.11
C ARG A 537 20.90 5.83 28.43
N ASN A 538 22.02 6.54 28.40
CA ASN A 538 22.59 7.13 29.62
C ASN A 538 21.68 8.25 30.18
N VAL A 539 21.10 9.08 29.31
CA VAL A 539 20.09 10.10 29.71
C VAL A 539 18.85 9.42 30.30
N GLN A 540 18.36 8.36 29.66
CA GLN A 540 17.24 7.54 30.15
C GLN A 540 17.49 7.03 31.57
N ALA A 541 18.64 6.36 31.77
CA ALA A 541 19.01 5.81 33.07
C ALA A 541 19.17 6.89 34.15
N ALA A 542 19.78 8.02 33.80
CA ALA A 542 19.96 9.14 34.72
C ALA A 542 18.60 9.78 35.12
N PHE A 543 17.68 9.93 34.17
CA PHE A 543 16.33 10.40 34.46
C PHE A 543 15.61 9.46 35.42
N THR A 544 15.56 8.16 35.13
CA THR A 544 14.90 7.17 36.01
C THR A 544 15.48 7.18 37.43
N ALA A 545 16.80 7.33 37.57
CA ALA A 545 17.46 7.39 38.88
C ALA A 545 17.12 8.66 39.68
N THR A 546 16.77 9.76 39.03
CA THR A 546 16.57 11.08 39.66
C THR A 546 15.11 11.53 39.73
N SER A 547 14.23 10.92 38.94
CA SER A 547 12.82 11.30 38.78
C SER A 547 11.87 10.69 39.83
N GLY A 548 12.41 9.96 40.81
CA GLY A 548 11.61 9.23 41.81
C GLY A 548 10.99 7.94 41.27
N GLY A 549 11.62 7.31 40.26
CA GLY A 549 11.15 6.08 39.62
C GLY A 549 10.21 6.30 38.43
N ARG A 550 10.04 7.54 37.96
CA ARG A 550 9.36 7.82 36.68
C ARG A 550 10.30 7.45 35.52
N GLU A 551 9.77 6.82 34.51
CA GLU A 551 10.56 6.36 33.36
C GLU A 551 10.25 7.19 32.11
N VAL A 552 11.19 7.21 31.18
CA VAL A 552 10.99 7.68 29.81
C VAL A 552 11.45 6.57 28.87
N SER A 553 10.73 6.32 27.79
CA SER A 553 11.15 5.34 26.78
C SER A 553 12.30 5.88 25.93
N LEU A 554 13.12 4.98 25.40
CA LEU A 554 14.14 5.33 24.42
C LEU A 554 13.47 5.89 23.16
N ALA A 555 12.32 5.37 22.77
CA ALA A 555 11.53 5.86 21.64
C ALA A 555 11.17 7.35 21.80
N ASP A 556 10.68 7.77 22.97
CA ASP A 556 10.39 9.17 23.24
C ASP A 556 11.67 10.01 23.32
N LEU A 557 12.75 9.51 23.92
CA LEU A 557 14.03 10.22 23.98
C LEU A 557 14.63 10.48 22.60
N ILE A 558 14.53 9.53 21.67
CA ILE A 558 14.99 9.70 20.29
C ILE A 558 14.25 10.87 19.63
N VAL A 559 12.92 10.90 19.71
CA VAL A 559 12.10 11.96 19.08
C VAL A 559 12.28 13.30 19.80
N LEU A 560 12.37 13.29 21.13
CA LEU A 560 12.60 14.48 21.94
C LEU A 560 13.96 15.11 21.63
N ALA A 561 14.99 14.27 21.46
CA ALA A 561 16.34 14.69 21.12
C ALA A 561 16.39 15.43 19.78
N GLY A 562 15.75 14.88 18.75
CA GLY A 562 15.62 15.57 17.47
C GLY A 562 14.84 16.88 17.59
N SER A 563 13.77 16.90 18.38
CA SER A 563 12.98 18.13 18.63
C SER A 563 13.82 19.22 19.31
N ALA A 564 14.61 18.88 20.33
CA ALA A 564 15.52 19.81 21.00
C ALA A 564 16.58 20.36 20.04
N ALA A 565 17.12 19.51 19.16
CA ALA A 565 18.10 19.89 18.17
C ALA A 565 17.52 20.83 17.10
N VAL A 566 16.29 20.61 16.64
CA VAL A 566 15.59 21.52 15.72
C VAL A 566 15.33 22.89 16.38
N GLU A 567 14.93 22.93 17.66
CA GLU A 567 14.80 24.19 18.40
C GLU A 567 16.14 24.93 18.53
N GLN A 568 17.23 24.20 18.79
CA GLN A 568 18.57 24.79 18.82
C GLN A 568 18.97 25.34 17.45
N ALA A 569 18.65 24.63 16.37
CA ALA A 569 18.93 25.07 15.00
C ALA A 569 18.11 26.30 14.59
N ALA A 570 16.84 26.37 15.01
CA ALA A 570 15.99 27.55 14.80
C ALA A 570 16.58 28.77 15.53
N ARG A 571 17.03 28.61 16.78
CA ARG A 571 17.69 29.69 17.54
C ARG A 571 18.98 30.14 16.88
N ALA A 572 19.79 29.21 16.35
CA ALA A 572 20.99 29.54 15.58
C ALA A 572 20.68 30.33 14.30
N ALA A 573 19.47 30.16 13.74
CA ALA A 573 18.96 30.94 12.62
C ALA A 573 18.17 32.20 13.04
N GLY A 574 18.22 32.59 14.32
CA GLY A 574 17.58 33.81 14.84
C GLY A 574 16.09 33.69 15.15
N SER A 575 15.55 32.47 15.26
CA SER A 575 14.14 32.21 15.59
C SER A 575 14.00 31.44 16.91
N ASP A 576 13.19 31.94 17.85
CA ASP A 576 12.92 31.26 19.13
C ASP A 576 11.68 30.35 19.06
N ALA A 577 11.57 29.57 17.99
CA ALA A 577 10.45 28.68 17.75
C ALA A 577 10.58 27.40 18.59
N SER A 578 9.46 26.92 19.13
CA SER A 578 9.35 25.64 19.83
C SER A 578 8.87 24.53 18.89
N VAL A 579 9.32 23.30 19.16
CA VAL A 579 8.91 22.10 18.43
C VAL A 579 7.93 21.32 19.31
N PRO A 580 6.68 21.08 18.85
CA PRO A 580 5.72 20.27 19.58
C PRO A 580 6.24 18.86 19.82
N PHE A 581 6.06 18.37 21.04
CA PHE A 581 6.43 17.02 21.44
C PHE A 581 5.27 16.37 22.21
N THR A 582 4.86 15.18 21.78
CA THR A 582 3.84 14.38 22.45
C THR A 582 4.49 13.10 22.99
N PRO A 583 4.61 12.90 24.31
CA PRO A 583 5.15 11.68 24.90
C PRO A 583 4.17 10.50 24.73
N GLY A 584 4.58 9.32 25.16
CA GLY A 584 3.76 8.11 25.20
C GLY A 584 4.23 6.98 24.29
N ARG A 585 5.35 7.15 23.56
CA ARG A 585 5.95 6.02 22.83
C ARG A 585 6.50 5.01 23.83
N VAL A 586 6.55 3.76 23.41
CA VAL A 586 7.06 2.63 24.20
C VAL A 586 8.28 2.02 23.52
N ASP A 587 9.07 1.26 24.28
CA ASP A 587 10.17 0.46 23.75
C ASP A 587 9.69 -0.99 23.57
N THR A 588 9.81 -1.54 22.37
CA THR A 588 9.52 -2.97 22.12
C THR A 588 10.78 -3.82 22.33
N THR A 589 10.65 -5.13 22.22
CA THR A 589 11.77 -6.07 22.37
C THR A 589 12.18 -6.71 21.05
N GLN A 590 13.33 -7.38 21.05
CA GLN A 590 13.82 -8.10 19.87
C GLN A 590 12.92 -9.29 19.53
N GLU A 591 12.35 -9.95 20.54
CA GLU A 591 11.44 -11.10 20.39
C GLU A 591 10.13 -10.68 19.71
N LEU A 592 9.70 -9.42 19.90
CA LEU A 592 8.54 -8.81 19.26
C LEU A 592 8.87 -8.06 17.95
N THR A 593 10.06 -8.30 17.40
CA THR A 593 10.56 -7.67 16.16
C THR A 593 11.08 -8.75 15.20
N ASP A 594 10.22 -9.15 14.28
CA ASP A 594 10.55 -10.14 13.25
C ASP A 594 11.58 -9.58 12.26
N ILE A 595 12.76 -10.19 12.20
CA ILE A 595 13.88 -9.68 11.42
C ILE A 595 13.56 -9.65 9.92
N GLU A 596 12.95 -10.71 9.40
CA GLU A 596 12.65 -10.83 7.98
C GLU A 596 11.60 -9.80 7.55
N MET A 597 10.54 -9.64 8.35
CA MET A 597 9.48 -8.67 8.11
C MET A 597 9.97 -7.22 8.17
N PHE A 598 10.95 -6.91 9.02
CA PHE A 598 11.54 -5.57 9.10
C PHE A 598 12.57 -5.30 8.01
N GLU A 599 13.20 -6.33 7.42
CA GLU A 599 14.15 -6.16 6.33
C GLU A 599 13.49 -5.60 5.06
N TRP A 600 12.20 -5.88 4.86
CA TRP A 600 11.39 -5.26 3.79
C TRP A 600 11.23 -3.73 3.92
N LEU A 601 11.52 -3.16 5.10
CA LEU A 601 11.53 -1.71 5.31
C LEU A 601 12.91 -1.08 5.03
N ARG A 602 13.94 -1.87 4.73
CA ARG A 602 15.28 -1.37 4.47
C ARG A 602 15.30 -0.55 3.19
N PRO A 603 15.66 0.75 3.23
CA PRO A 603 15.70 1.55 2.02
C PRO A 603 16.88 1.12 1.13
N ILE A 604 16.64 1.09 -0.19
CA ILE A 604 17.72 1.04 -1.19
C ILE A 604 18.13 2.43 -1.68
N ALA A 605 17.26 3.42 -1.48
CA ALA A 605 17.52 4.84 -1.66
C ALA A 605 16.71 5.64 -0.63
N ASP A 606 17.29 6.72 -0.11
CA ASP A 606 16.64 7.67 0.78
C ASP A 606 17.18 9.08 0.50
N GLY A 607 16.41 9.83 -0.30
CA GLY A 607 16.77 11.19 -0.68
C GLY A 607 16.74 12.18 0.48
N PHE A 608 16.09 11.89 1.61
CA PHE A 608 16.14 12.78 2.78
C PHE A 608 17.50 12.71 3.48
N ARG A 609 18.15 11.54 3.46
CA ARG A 609 19.47 11.32 4.07
C ARG A 609 20.63 11.25 3.05
N ASN A 610 20.33 11.58 1.80
CA ASN A 610 21.24 11.51 0.64
C ASN A 610 21.90 10.12 0.49
N PHE A 611 21.11 9.06 0.73
CA PHE A 611 21.57 7.68 0.66
C PHE A 611 21.11 7.02 -0.64
N VAL A 612 22.03 6.36 -1.33
CA VAL A 612 21.76 5.45 -2.44
C VAL A 612 22.64 4.22 -2.22
N SER A 613 22.07 3.02 -2.25
CA SER A 613 22.83 1.78 -2.12
C SER A 613 23.88 1.68 -3.23
N GLU A 614 25.06 1.16 -2.90
CA GLU A 614 26.09 0.86 -3.91
C GLU A 614 25.61 -0.12 -5.00
N ARG A 615 24.55 -0.90 -4.69
CA ARG A 615 23.89 -1.85 -5.61
C ARG A 615 22.61 -1.30 -6.23
N PHE A 616 22.33 0.00 -6.12
CA PHE A 616 21.07 0.59 -6.60
C PHE A 616 20.83 0.35 -8.09
N GLU A 617 21.83 0.53 -8.94
CA GLU A 617 21.72 0.27 -10.40
C GLU A 617 21.48 -1.23 -10.70
N GLU A 618 22.01 -2.13 -9.87
CA GLU A 618 21.74 -3.57 -9.98
C GLU A 618 20.29 -3.90 -9.57
N PHE A 619 19.78 -3.26 -8.52
CA PHE A 619 18.44 -3.51 -7.98
C PHE A 619 17.32 -2.83 -8.76
N ALA A 620 17.59 -1.64 -9.31
CA ALA A 620 16.59 -0.79 -9.93
C ALA A 620 17.13 -0.18 -11.24
N PRO A 621 17.52 -1.01 -12.22
CA PRO A 621 18.12 -0.54 -13.46
C PRO A 621 17.19 0.44 -14.19
N GLY A 622 17.71 1.60 -14.55
CA GLY A 622 16.94 2.65 -15.23
C GLY A 622 15.96 3.43 -14.34
N VAL A 623 15.89 3.16 -13.03
CA VAL A 623 15.10 3.97 -12.09
C VAL A 623 15.95 5.13 -11.58
N ALA A 624 15.47 6.36 -11.77
CA ALA A 624 16.18 7.53 -11.25
C ALA A 624 16.03 7.62 -9.70
N PRO A 625 17.08 7.97 -8.95
CA PRO A 625 17.01 8.14 -7.49
C PRO A 625 15.89 9.10 -7.04
N GLU A 626 15.64 10.17 -7.78
CA GLU A 626 14.58 11.14 -7.48
C GLU A 626 13.16 10.56 -7.64
N ALA A 627 12.99 9.49 -8.42
CA ALA A 627 11.73 8.76 -8.50
C ALA A 627 11.49 7.93 -7.24
N ALA A 628 12.52 7.24 -6.74
CA ALA A 628 12.45 6.57 -5.44
C ALA A 628 12.27 7.57 -4.28
N PHE A 629 12.77 8.79 -4.43
CA PHE A 629 12.56 9.86 -3.44
C PHE A 629 11.10 10.36 -3.43
N LEU A 630 10.50 10.57 -4.61
CA LEU A 630 9.07 10.88 -4.73
C LEU A 630 8.20 9.78 -4.10
N ASP A 631 8.53 8.52 -4.36
CA ASP A 631 7.88 7.35 -3.75
C ASP A 631 7.95 7.42 -2.22
N LYS A 632 9.14 7.69 -1.66
CA LYS A 632 9.31 7.84 -0.21
C LYS A 632 8.50 9.00 0.38
N ALA A 633 8.43 10.14 -0.33
CA ALA A 633 7.62 11.28 0.10
C ALA A 633 6.11 10.94 0.11
N ASN A 634 5.64 10.15 -0.86
CA ASN A 634 4.27 9.62 -0.88
C ASN A 634 4.00 8.70 0.32
N LEU A 635 4.91 7.78 0.64
CA LEU A 635 4.78 6.90 1.81
C LEU A 635 4.74 7.65 3.15
N PHE A 636 5.26 8.88 3.21
CA PHE A 636 5.16 9.76 4.38
C PHE A 636 3.93 10.69 4.36
N THR A 637 3.03 10.54 3.38
CA THR A 637 1.86 11.41 3.17
C THR A 637 2.22 12.88 2.92
N LEU A 638 3.43 13.16 2.44
CA LEU A 638 3.91 14.52 2.24
C LEU A 638 3.32 15.13 0.97
N THR A 639 2.91 16.38 1.07
CA THR A 639 2.67 17.22 -0.10
C THR A 639 3.99 17.70 -0.72
N ALA A 640 3.97 18.13 -1.98
CA ALA A 640 5.17 18.71 -2.61
C ALA A 640 5.83 19.85 -1.80
N PRO A 641 5.10 20.81 -1.21
CA PRO A 641 5.72 21.82 -0.33
C PRO A 641 6.35 21.25 0.95
N GLU A 642 5.70 20.27 1.58
CA GLU A 642 6.23 19.60 2.77
C GLU A 642 7.51 18.82 2.45
N TRP A 643 7.55 18.13 1.30
CA TRP A 643 8.73 17.44 0.80
C TRP A 643 9.91 18.40 0.59
N THR A 644 9.69 19.53 -0.10
CA THR A 644 10.72 20.54 -0.36
C THR A 644 11.29 21.12 0.93
N VAL A 645 10.43 21.52 1.88
CA VAL A 645 10.88 22.13 3.14
C VAL A 645 11.64 21.13 4.00
N LEU A 646 11.11 19.91 4.15
CA LEU A 646 11.76 18.86 4.94
C LEU A 646 13.14 18.52 4.38
N HIS A 647 13.25 18.32 3.07
CA HIS A 647 14.54 18.05 2.43
C HIS A 647 15.54 19.20 2.63
N ALA A 648 15.15 20.43 2.32
CA ALA A 648 16.01 21.61 2.46
C ALA A 648 16.50 21.79 3.90
N GLY A 649 15.63 21.60 4.89
CA GLY A 649 16.01 21.69 6.30
C GLY A 649 16.97 20.59 6.72
N LEU A 650 16.70 19.34 6.35
CA LEU A 650 17.63 18.23 6.64
C LEU A 650 19.02 18.45 6.01
N ARG A 651 19.11 19.12 4.85
CA ARG A 651 20.39 19.49 4.24
C ARG A 651 21.16 20.52 5.06
N VAL A 652 20.54 21.64 5.44
CA VAL A 652 21.25 22.66 6.25
C VAL A 652 21.56 22.18 7.67
N LEU A 653 20.85 21.17 8.17
CA LEU A 653 21.15 20.49 9.44
C LEU A 653 22.24 19.41 9.30
N GLY A 654 22.77 19.17 8.09
CA GLY A 654 23.84 18.20 7.83
C GLY A 654 23.41 16.76 8.07
N SER A 655 22.15 16.41 7.82
CA SER A 655 21.57 15.08 8.12
C SER A 655 21.84 14.02 7.04
N ASN A 656 23.00 14.06 6.39
CA ASN A 656 23.43 13.02 5.45
C ASN A 656 23.87 11.76 6.20
N TRP A 657 23.60 10.59 5.61
CA TRP A 657 23.81 9.28 6.25
C TRP A 657 25.26 8.98 6.63
N ASP A 658 26.19 9.46 5.83
CA ASP A 658 27.64 9.31 5.97
C ASP A 658 28.32 10.58 6.50
N GLY A 659 27.55 11.64 6.79
CA GLY A 659 28.08 12.94 7.18
C GLY A 659 28.78 13.72 6.05
N SER A 660 28.58 13.33 4.79
CA SER A 660 29.13 14.06 3.63
C SER A 660 28.54 15.46 3.46
N ASP A 661 29.22 16.30 2.67
CA ASP A 661 28.81 17.65 2.30
C ASP A 661 27.93 17.72 1.05
N VAL A 662 27.60 16.58 0.42
CA VAL A 662 26.78 16.54 -0.80
C VAL A 662 25.37 17.06 -0.50
N GLY A 663 24.98 18.14 -1.19
CA GLY A 663 23.70 18.81 -1.00
C GLY A 663 23.65 19.71 0.24
N VAL A 664 24.71 19.79 1.05
CA VAL A 664 24.79 20.70 2.22
C VAL A 664 25.20 22.08 1.73
N LEU A 665 24.26 22.77 1.08
CA LEU A 665 24.51 24.06 0.43
C LEU A 665 24.37 25.21 1.44
N THR A 666 25.23 25.24 2.46
CA THR A 666 25.25 26.26 3.51
C THR A 666 26.62 26.35 4.18
N ASP A 667 27.00 27.55 4.61
CA ASP A 667 28.18 27.79 5.47
C ASP A 667 27.81 27.76 6.98
N HIS A 668 26.52 27.61 7.29
CA HIS A 668 25.95 27.65 8.65
C HIS A 668 25.34 26.30 9.05
N VAL A 669 26.07 25.20 8.84
CA VAL A 669 25.58 23.85 9.16
C VAL A 669 25.08 23.77 10.59
N GLY A 670 23.86 23.26 10.76
CA GLY A 670 23.18 23.17 12.06
C GLY A 670 22.32 24.40 12.41
N ALA A 671 22.28 25.44 11.58
CA ALA A 671 21.27 26.49 11.62
C ALA A 671 20.14 26.21 10.64
N LEU A 672 18.89 26.40 11.05
CA LEU A 672 17.72 26.12 10.22
C LEU A 672 17.41 27.30 9.29
N THR A 673 18.11 27.38 8.16
CA THR A 673 18.03 28.48 7.19
C THR A 673 17.52 28.04 5.82
N THR A 674 17.13 29.01 4.99
CA THR A 674 16.78 28.80 3.57
C THR A 674 17.99 28.61 2.66
N ASP A 675 19.21 28.52 3.21
CA ASP A 675 20.47 28.52 2.46
C ASP A 675 20.50 27.46 1.36
N PHE A 676 19.96 26.26 1.62
CA PHE A 676 19.87 25.21 0.60
C PHE A 676 19.18 25.72 -0.67
N LEU A 677 18.02 26.34 -0.53
CA LEU A 677 17.19 26.79 -1.66
C LEU A 677 17.78 28.02 -2.34
N VAL A 678 18.35 28.94 -1.56
CA VAL A 678 19.04 30.14 -2.08
C VAL A 678 20.27 29.74 -2.90
N ASN A 679 21.13 28.86 -2.37
CA ASN A 679 22.34 28.44 -3.04
C ASN A 679 22.07 27.48 -4.20
N LEU A 680 21.01 26.67 -4.14
CA LEU A 680 20.59 25.80 -5.25
C LEU A 680 20.17 26.62 -6.49
N THR A 681 19.52 27.76 -6.25
CA THR A 681 18.97 28.63 -7.30
C THR A 681 19.85 29.83 -7.64
N ASP A 682 21.05 29.92 -7.04
CA ASP A 682 22.03 30.98 -7.30
C ASP A 682 22.40 31.04 -8.78
N THR A 683 22.11 32.19 -9.40
CA THR A 683 22.34 32.41 -10.83
C THR A 683 23.82 32.54 -11.19
N ASP A 684 24.70 32.75 -10.21
CA ASP A 684 26.15 32.78 -10.44
C ASP A 684 26.73 31.37 -10.60
N LEU A 685 25.97 30.32 -10.28
CA LEU A 685 26.41 28.93 -10.39
C LEU A 685 26.00 28.29 -11.71
N ILE A 686 26.91 27.48 -12.26
CA ILE A 686 26.63 26.49 -13.29
C ILE A 686 26.86 25.09 -12.72
N TRP A 687 25.84 24.24 -12.82
CA TRP A 687 25.90 22.86 -12.37
C TRP A 687 26.34 21.94 -13.51
N THR A 688 27.37 21.15 -13.26
CA THR A 688 27.89 20.16 -14.22
C THR A 688 27.96 18.79 -13.57
N LYS A 689 27.61 17.73 -14.31
CA LYS A 689 27.76 16.34 -13.86
C LYS A 689 29.23 16.04 -13.55
N ASP A 690 29.48 15.31 -12.45
CA ASP A 690 30.84 14.89 -12.09
C ASP A 690 31.35 13.79 -13.04
N ASP A 691 30.44 12.94 -13.53
CA ASP A 691 30.70 11.88 -14.50
C ASP A 691 29.45 11.54 -15.36
N GLU A 692 29.56 10.53 -16.23
CA GLU A 692 28.48 10.10 -17.13
C GLU A 692 27.29 9.44 -16.41
N THR A 693 27.47 8.91 -15.20
CA THR A 693 26.35 8.36 -14.40
C THR A 693 25.40 9.45 -13.92
N ALA A 694 25.90 10.70 -13.83
CA ALA A 694 25.13 11.87 -13.41
C ALA A 694 24.41 11.66 -12.07
N MET A 695 25.10 11.01 -11.12
CA MET A 695 24.65 10.81 -9.74
C MET A 695 25.03 11.97 -8.83
N THR A 696 26.20 12.57 -9.07
CA THR A 696 26.67 13.77 -8.39
C THR A 696 27.05 14.87 -9.38
N PHE A 697 26.96 16.11 -8.90
CA PHE A 697 27.14 17.32 -9.68
C PHE A 697 27.93 18.33 -8.88
N THR A 698 28.76 19.12 -9.57
CA THR A 698 29.50 20.23 -9.00
C THR A 698 28.93 21.55 -9.51
N GLY A 699 28.55 22.44 -8.59
CA GLY A 699 28.15 23.82 -8.86
C GLY A 699 29.39 24.71 -8.86
N ARG A 700 29.68 25.36 -10.00
CA ARG A 700 30.84 26.24 -10.19
C ARG A 700 30.43 27.68 -10.40
N VAL A 701 31.18 28.62 -9.83
CA VAL A 701 30.97 30.04 -10.08
C VAL A 701 31.32 30.34 -11.55
N GLN A 702 30.38 30.88 -12.32
CA GLN A 702 30.55 31.10 -13.77
C GLN A 702 31.75 32.01 -14.09
N ALA A 703 31.97 33.04 -13.28
CA ALA A 703 33.03 34.02 -13.52
C ALA A 703 34.45 33.48 -13.28
N THR A 704 34.62 32.52 -12.37
CA THR A 704 35.95 32.04 -11.93
C THR A 704 36.21 30.56 -12.24
N GLY A 705 35.16 29.76 -12.45
CA GLY A 705 35.22 28.31 -12.57
C GLY A 705 35.44 27.57 -11.23
N GLU A 706 35.51 28.30 -10.12
CA GLU A 706 35.70 27.77 -8.77
C GLU A 706 34.54 26.86 -8.38
N ALA A 707 34.85 25.64 -7.92
CA ALA A 707 33.85 24.73 -7.38
C ALA A 707 33.38 25.25 -6.02
N ARG A 708 32.09 25.52 -5.90
CA ARG A 708 31.49 26.04 -4.66
C ARG A 708 30.75 24.97 -3.89
N TRP A 709 29.97 24.15 -4.59
CA TRP A 709 29.07 23.18 -3.98
C TRP A 709 29.06 21.85 -4.73
N ARG A 710 28.68 20.79 -4.03
CA ARG A 710 28.37 19.48 -4.60
C ARG A 710 26.94 19.10 -4.26
N ALA A 711 26.27 18.42 -5.17
CA ALA A 711 24.87 18.02 -5.03
C ALA A 711 24.62 16.66 -5.72
N SER A 712 23.64 15.92 -5.23
CA SER A 712 23.11 14.71 -5.86
C SER A 712 21.93 15.05 -6.77
N ARG A 713 21.43 14.03 -7.49
CA ARG A 713 20.13 14.12 -8.19
C ARG A 713 18.98 14.49 -7.26
N ASN A 714 18.95 13.94 -6.06
CA ASN A 714 17.92 14.19 -5.05
C ASN A 714 17.94 15.63 -4.53
N ASP A 715 19.05 16.34 -4.71
CA ASP A 715 19.19 17.75 -4.34
C ASP A 715 18.83 18.65 -5.55
N LEU A 716 19.37 18.36 -6.73
CA LEU A 716 19.14 19.16 -7.93
C LEU A 716 17.72 19.08 -8.51
N VAL A 717 16.96 18.03 -8.16
CA VAL A 717 15.57 17.89 -8.60
C VAL A 717 14.71 19.10 -8.19
N PHE A 718 15.00 19.72 -7.04
CA PHE A 718 14.30 20.91 -6.56
C PHE A 718 14.66 22.19 -7.34
N GLY A 719 15.78 22.19 -8.06
CA GLY A 719 16.16 23.27 -8.97
C GLY A 719 15.77 23.00 -10.44
N SER A 720 15.30 21.80 -10.76
CA SER A 720 15.08 21.32 -12.13
C SER A 720 13.59 21.09 -12.45
N ASN A 721 12.87 20.37 -11.60
CA ASN A 721 11.43 20.13 -11.79
C ASN A 721 10.67 21.46 -11.60
N ALA A 722 9.86 21.87 -12.59
CA ALA A 722 9.22 23.18 -12.58
C ALA A 722 8.30 23.43 -11.38
N GLN A 723 7.59 22.42 -10.88
CA GLN A 723 6.73 22.55 -9.71
C GLN A 723 7.56 22.72 -8.43
N LEU A 724 8.57 21.86 -8.23
CA LEU A 724 9.45 21.95 -7.06
C LEU A 724 10.27 23.24 -7.05
N ARG A 725 10.76 23.68 -8.21
CA ARG A 725 11.49 24.94 -8.36
C ARG A 725 10.62 26.15 -8.00
N SER A 726 9.36 26.15 -8.43
CA SER A 726 8.42 27.22 -8.06
C SER A 726 8.17 27.27 -6.55
N ILE A 727 8.16 26.11 -5.87
CA ILE A 727 8.07 26.03 -4.41
C ILE A 727 9.38 26.54 -3.78
N ALA A 728 10.54 26.20 -4.34
CA ALA A 728 11.83 26.68 -3.85
C ALA A 728 11.91 28.21 -3.84
N ASP A 729 11.45 28.87 -4.91
CA ASP A 729 11.43 30.34 -5.01
C ASP A 729 10.63 31.00 -3.87
N ALA A 730 9.52 30.38 -3.44
CA ALA A 730 8.69 30.91 -2.35
C ALA A 730 9.39 30.92 -0.98
N TYR A 731 10.38 30.04 -0.77
CA TYR A 731 11.16 29.97 0.47
C TYR A 731 12.54 30.64 0.33
N ALA A 732 13.12 30.68 -0.87
CA ALA A 732 14.37 31.38 -1.14
C ALA A 732 14.18 32.92 -1.19
N GLY A 733 12.95 33.40 -1.34
CA GLY A 733 12.60 34.81 -1.26
C GLY A 733 13.02 35.46 0.07
N SER A 734 13.22 36.77 0.06
CA SER A 734 13.66 37.54 1.24
C SER A 734 12.72 37.49 2.45
N ASP A 735 11.45 37.12 2.23
CA ASP A 735 10.42 36.91 3.25
C ASP A 735 10.22 35.42 3.60
N GLY A 736 11.06 34.54 3.06
CA GLY A 736 10.91 33.09 3.14
C GLY A 736 11.44 32.47 4.44
N GLN A 737 12.39 33.08 5.13
CA GLN A 737 13.07 32.48 6.29
C GLN A 737 12.12 32.15 7.46
N GLU A 738 11.26 33.10 7.86
CA GLU A 738 10.28 32.87 8.94
C GLU A 738 9.29 31.76 8.56
N ARG A 739 8.81 31.81 7.32
CA ARG A 739 7.92 30.78 6.76
C ARG A 739 8.60 29.42 6.77
N PHE A 740 9.84 29.34 6.31
CA PHE A 740 10.62 28.10 6.23
C PHE A 740 10.78 27.45 7.59
N VAL A 741 11.19 28.19 8.62
CA VAL A 741 11.34 27.65 9.98
C VAL A 741 10.01 27.10 10.50
N ARG A 742 8.91 27.86 10.35
CA ARG A 742 7.59 27.43 10.78
C ARG A 742 7.12 26.16 10.04
N GLU A 743 7.23 26.15 8.71
CA GLU A 743 6.81 25.00 7.91
C GLU A 743 7.70 23.78 8.14
N PHE A 744 9.01 23.97 8.39
CA PHE A 744 9.92 22.87 8.74
C PHE A 744 9.53 22.23 10.06
N ILE A 745 9.25 23.03 11.09
CA ILE A 745 8.79 22.51 12.40
C ILE A 745 7.45 21.78 12.25
N ARG A 746 6.53 22.31 11.43
CA ARG A 746 5.23 21.66 11.16
C ARG A 746 5.42 20.30 10.48
N VAL A 747 6.22 20.22 9.42
CA VAL A 747 6.45 18.94 8.71
C VAL A 747 7.30 17.97 9.53
N TRP A 748 8.28 18.46 10.30
CA TRP A 748 9.04 17.66 11.25
C TRP A 748 8.10 16.99 12.26
N SER A 749 7.22 17.78 12.89
CA SER A 749 6.23 17.28 13.84
C SER A 749 5.28 16.26 13.17
N LYS A 750 4.83 16.52 11.94
CA LYS A 750 4.03 15.56 11.15
C LYS A 750 4.75 14.22 11.01
N VAL A 751 5.99 14.21 10.53
CA VAL A 751 6.77 12.97 10.31
C VAL A 751 7.01 12.22 11.61
N MET A 752 7.34 12.92 12.71
CA MET A 752 7.53 12.30 14.01
C MET A 752 6.25 11.69 14.61
N MET A 753 5.07 12.05 14.09
CA MET A 753 3.76 11.61 14.59
C MET A 753 3.04 10.62 13.66
N LEU A 754 3.64 10.21 12.54
CA LEU A 754 2.99 9.34 11.55
C LEU A 754 2.54 7.97 12.10
N ASP A 755 3.23 7.43 13.11
CA ASP A 755 2.91 6.15 13.75
C ASP A 755 2.13 6.28 15.07
N ARG A 756 1.75 7.50 15.46
CA ARG A 756 1.11 7.80 16.76
C ARG A 756 -0.40 7.60 16.72
N TYR A 757 -0.82 6.41 16.32
CA TYR A 757 -2.23 6.01 16.29
C TYR A 757 -2.87 5.95 17.68
N ASP A 758 -2.06 5.78 18.72
CA ASP A 758 -2.46 5.89 20.12
C ASP A 758 -2.97 7.30 20.48
N VAL A 759 -2.60 8.34 19.71
CA VAL A 759 -3.00 9.74 19.93
C VAL A 759 -3.91 10.26 18.81
N ASN A 760 -3.53 10.03 17.55
CA ASN A 760 -4.22 10.57 16.39
C ASN A 760 -5.53 9.80 16.08
N GLY A 761 -5.64 8.54 16.47
CA GLY A 761 -6.83 7.73 16.16
C GLY A 761 -7.07 7.61 14.64
N HIS A 762 -8.33 7.79 14.22
CA HIS A 762 -8.82 7.42 12.88
C HIS A 762 -9.34 8.62 12.07
N LYS A 763 -8.70 9.78 12.22
CA LYS A 763 -8.99 10.95 11.38
C LYS A 763 -8.04 10.99 10.18
N ARG A 764 -8.49 11.67 9.13
CA ARG A 764 -7.66 11.91 7.94
C ARG A 764 -6.89 13.21 8.10
N TYR A 765 -5.56 13.12 8.03
CA TYR A 765 -4.65 14.25 8.25
C TYR A 765 -3.92 14.73 6.98
N GLY A 766 -4.12 14.03 5.86
CA GLY A 766 -3.41 14.32 4.62
C GLY A 766 -3.80 13.37 3.49
N ALA A 767 -2.94 13.35 2.46
CA ALA A 767 -3.01 12.36 1.40
C ALA A 767 -2.81 10.94 1.96
N MET A 768 -3.52 9.95 1.40
CA MET A 768 -3.32 8.54 1.75
C MET A 768 -2.54 7.83 0.66
N ALA A 769 -1.54 7.03 1.06
CA ALA A 769 -0.90 6.10 0.12
C ALA A 769 -1.89 4.96 -0.20
N ALA A 770 -1.92 4.54 -1.46
CA ALA A 770 -2.85 3.54 -1.98
C ALA A 770 -2.48 2.10 -1.59
#